data_AF-A0A1B8VUU3-F1
#
_entry.id   AF-A0A1B8VUU3-F1
#
_cell.length_a   1.000
_cell.length_b   1.000
_cell.length_c   1.000
_cell.angle_alpha   90.00
_cell.angle_beta   90.00
_cell.angle_gamma   90.00
#
_symmetry.space_group_name_H-M   'P 1'
#
loop_
_entity.id
_entity.type
_entity.pdbx_description
1 polymer ?
#
loop_
_entity_poly.entity_id
_entity_poly.type
_entity_poly.pdbx_seq_one_letter_code
_entity_poly.pdbx_strand_id
1 'polypeptide(L)'
;MELGLQDTEIQRYEPSKWEKTKTWLTNRYVTRNARDHLVWRTATGSTALFGSLSMLAAVLGMPTGLGTAIDIIIFLAINAAAMSIAAILLSFLLNLMYLPLPRRFTAVWIFVLVETYIILYFAELGIMMSIVVSLAFTLAGAFAGILLGLLFKMRIKPGSKALLAFGFACLIAFGYVFIDWPGPAAVPQRESTFNDQLADSVVSLDLPNPAEQGAFTFQAFTYGSGQDKHRAIFADEVGVKTTPVDASAHISKWSSLKTKFWGFDEHDLPLNGRVWMPEGDGPFPIALMVHGNHLMEDFSDGGYGYLGEMLASKGIIAVSVDENFLNYSVWSGIPNNDMKVRAWLLLKHLQQIKQLNDSAGNPFSDRVDLDKVALIGHSRGGQAVAMAADAMRWFKEDKTMNSLKDISIQSVIAIAPTDKQVDDKSARLTDVNYLTLQGARDADVNNFYGDRQYGRTAFTEQSDKFKAALYIADANHSQFNSDWGRMDERPPGGLFLNRQDLLEAEEQRQISKVYVSAFLQATLLGDESYKPLFKDYRTGLAWLPETAYVNRYEQSAFTEIARYDDGKRKTVLKDGGKATATGMKEWQIESAEDRDGKNKGTKGIELEWNKPGAQYELELSPKTSIEAEGLTEGNLVFSMANLERDLASQVVAEDEAETSNAANDADAAAADTGLPPLPAVEIELTTVNGESVELVLDDIMPVAPPAYTAFMNLSWLEERIKEEKYKEATEPVFQTYVLPIDEFGTEGKPILAQEISRITFRFVSESGKVMLDDIGFMP
;
A
#
# COMPACT_ATOMS: atom_id res chain seq x y z
N MET A 1 110.36 0.23 0.88
CA MET A 1 110.36 -1.14 0.30
C MET A 1 108.97 -1.68 0.57
N GLU A 2 108.24 -1.98 -0.50
CA GLU A 2 106.77 -2.08 -0.56
C GLU A 2 106.18 -3.14 0.38
N LEU A 3 105.12 -2.75 1.09
CA LEU A 3 104.14 -3.66 1.68
C LEU A 3 103.05 -3.87 0.63
N GLY A 4 103.10 -5.02 -0.06
CA GLY A 4 102.02 -5.47 -0.94
C GLY A 4 100.80 -5.86 -0.11
N LEU A 5 99.73 -5.08 -0.22
CA LEU A 5 98.41 -5.44 0.28
C LEU A 5 97.75 -6.40 -0.72
N GLN A 6 97.39 -7.57 -0.22
CA GLN A 6 96.67 -8.59 -0.96
C GLN A 6 95.17 -8.28 -0.85
N ASP A 7 94.58 -7.74 -1.91
CA ASP A 7 93.13 -7.49 -1.99
C ASP A 7 92.38 -8.83 -2.09
N THR A 8 91.64 -9.18 -1.05
CA THR A 8 90.63 -10.25 -1.08
C THR A 8 89.44 -9.82 -1.92
N GLU A 9 89.22 -10.48 -3.07
CA GLU A 9 87.99 -10.39 -3.86
C GLU A 9 86.80 -10.90 -3.04
N ILE A 10 85.99 -9.98 -2.52
CA ILE A 10 84.69 -10.29 -1.92
C ILE A 10 83.72 -10.57 -3.08
N GLN A 11 83.39 -11.85 -3.29
CA GLN A 11 82.34 -12.28 -4.20
C GLN A 11 81.02 -11.59 -3.80
N ARG A 12 80.58 -10.61 -4.60
CA ARG A 12 79.31 -9.91 -4.37
C ARG A 12 78.17 -10.88 -4.64
N TYR A 13 77.43 -11.21 -3.59
CA TYR A 13 76.20 -11.99 -3.69
C TYR A 13 75.19 -11.29 -4.62
N GLU A 14 74.93 -11.87 -5.78
CA GLU A 14 73.85 -11.41 -6.67
C GLU A 14 72.53 -12.11 -6.30
N PRO A 15 71.48 -11.36 -5.89
CA PRO A 15 70.21 -11.97 -5.54
C PRO A 15 69.55 -12.60 -6.76
N SER A 16 68.95 -13.77 -6.55
CA SER A 16 68.19 -14.51 -7.54
C SER A 16 67.00 -13.71 -8.09
N LYS A 17 66.48 -14.08 -9.27
CA LYS A 17 65.28 -13.44 -9.84
C LYS A 17 64.10 -13.45 -8.85
N TRP A 18 63.95 -14.54 -8.10
CA TRP A 18 62.92 -14.66 -7.06
C TRP A 18 63.14 -13.67 -5.92
N GLU A 19 64.37 -13.52 -5.43
CA GLU A 19 64.70 -12.56 -4.36
C GLU A 19 64.51 -11.11 -4.82
N LYS A 20 64.86 -10.80 -6.07
CA LYS A 20 64.60 -9.47 -6.67
C LYS A 20 63.10 -9.19 -6.74
N THR A 21 62.29 -10.14 -7.22
CA THR A 21 60.83 -10.01 -7.29
C THR A 21 60.18 -9.92 -5.90
N LYS A 22 60.60 -10.76 -4.95
CA LYS A 22 60.11 -10.75 -3.57
C LYS A 22 60.43 -9.43 -2.87
N THR A 23 61.66 -8.92 -3.05
CA THR A 23 62.08 -7.62 -2.50
C THR A 23 61.26 -6.49 -3.13
N TRP A 24 61.04 -6.53 -4.44
CA TRP A 24 60.21 -5.56 -5.14
C TRP A 24 58.75 -5.57 -4.63
N LEU A 25 58.12 -6.74 -4.50
CA LEU A 25 56.77 -6.90 -3.96
C LEU A 25 56.68 -6.44 -2.50
N THR A 26 57.67 -6.77 -1.68
CA THR A 26 57.73 -6.35 -0.27
C THR A 26 57.83 -4.84 -0.16
N ASN A 27 58.71 -4.21 -0.95
CA ASN A 27 58.82 -2.74 -1.00
C ASN A 27 57.52 -2.10 -1.47
N ARG A 28 56.82 -2.68 -2.46
CA ARG A 28 55.49 -2.23 -2.87
C ARG A 28 54.47 -2.35 -1.75
N TYR A 29 54.49 -3.43 -1.00
CA TYR A 29 53.57 -3.61 0.10
C TYR A 29 53.82 -2.58 1.20
N VAL A 30 55.06 -2.38 1.63
CA VAL A 30 55.43 -1.44 2.70
C VAL A 30 55.13 0.02 2.31
N THR A 31 55.42 0.41 1.08
CA THR A 31 55.24 1.79 0.60
C THR A 31 53.82 2.14 0.15
N ARG A 32 52.87 1.19 0.20
CA ARG A 32 51.52 1.39 -0.34
C ARG A 32 50.80 2.61 0.25
N ASN A 33 50.99 2.86 1.55
CA ASN A 33 50.34 3.93 2.31
C ASN A 33 51.23 5.17 2.51
N ALA A 34 52.31 5.33 1.74
CA ALA A 34 53.28 6.41 1.94
C ALA A 34 52.69 7.82 1.79
N ARG A 35 51.55 7.96 1.08
CA ARG A 35 50.86 9.24 0.86
C ARG A 35 49.71 9.52 1.84
N ASP A 36 49.33 8.53 2.66
CA ASP A 36 48.22 8.61 3.62
C ASP A 36 48.67 9.28 4.94
N HIS A 37 48.87 10.60 4.89
CA HIS A 37 49.16 11.44 6.07
C HIS A 37 47.89 11.71 6.90
N LEU A 38 48.00 12.46 8.00
CA LEU A 38 46.93 12.65 9.00
C LEU A 38 45.55 12.99 8.39
N VAL A 39 45.51 13.92 7.42
CA VAL A 39 44.27 14.33 6.74
C VAL A 39 43.62 13.15 6.03
N TRP A 40 44.38 12.44 5.17
CA TRP A 40 43.87 11.26 4.46
C TRP A 40 43.51 10.10 5.38
N ARG A 41 44.20 9.91 6.51
CA ARG A 41 43.82 8.92 7.52
C ARG A 41 42.49 9.25 8.18
N THR A 42 42.25 10.54 8.44
CA THR A 42 40.98 11.04 8.99
C THR A 42 39.86 10.91 7.97
N ALA A 43 40.12 11.27 6.70
CA ALA A 43 39.23 11.02 5.57
C ALA A 43 38.87 9.54 5.43
N THR A 44 39.86 8.64 5.52
CA THR A 44 39.64 7.19 5.49
C THR A 44 38.69 6.74 6.61
N GLY A 45 38.89 7.23 7.84
CA GLY A 45 38.03 6.90 8.97
C GLY A 45 36.59 7.41 8.81
N SER A 46 36.42 8.63 8.31
CA SER A 46 35.10 9.23 8.03
C SER A 46 34.37 8.49 6.91
N THR A 47 35.03 8.17 5.80
CA THR A 47 34.43 7.37 4.72
C THR A 47 34.06 5.97 5.22
N ALA A 48 34.89 5.34 6.04
CA ALA A 48 34.57 4.05 6.67
C ALA A 48 33.34 4.12 7.60
N LEU A 49 33.15 5.23 8.32
CA LEU A 49 31.95 5.47 9.11
C LEU A 49 30.71 5.56 8.20
N PHE A 50 30.79 6.26 7.08
CA PHE A 50 29.69 6.34 6.11
C PHE A 50 29.33 4.97 5.53
N GLY A 51 30.31 4.13 5.20
CA GLY A 51 30.05 2.73 4.81
C GLY A 51 29.41 1.90 5.92
N SER A 52 29.77 2.16 7.18
CA SER A 52 29.10 1.53 8.32
C SER A 52 27.65 2.00 8.47
N LEU A 53 27.35 3.27 8.15
CA LEU A 53 25.98 3.81 8.17
C LEU A 53 25.12 3.25 7.03
N SER A 54 25.67 3.09 5.82
CA SER A 54 24.93 2.47 4.72
C SER A 54 24.65 0.99 5.02
N MET A 55 25.63 0.26 5.56
CA MET A 55 25.41 -1.11 6.04
C MET A 55 24.38 -1.18 7.16
N LEU A 56 24.40 -0.24 8.11
CA LEU A 56 23.38 -0.16 9.18
C LEU A 56 21.98 -0.02 8.58
N ALA A 57 21.79 0.88 7.61
CA ALA A 57 20.52 1.04 6.92
C ALA A 57 20.08 -0.26 6.21
N ALA A 58 21.01 -0.94 5.53
CA ALA A 58 20.71 -2.21 4.86
C ALA A 58 20.29 -3.31 5.84
N VAL A 59 20.96 -3.44 6.99
CA VAL A 59 20.68 -4.47 7.99
C VAL A 59 19.29 -4.32 8.60
N LEU A 60 18.81 -3.09 8.78
CA LEU A 60 17.47 -2.84 9.30
C LEU A 60 16.35 -3.33 8.37
N GLY A 61 16.64 -3.53 7.08
CA GLY A 61 15.71 -4.16 6.12
C GLY A 61 16.01 -5.62 5.78
N MET A 62 17.06 -6.21 6.36
CA MET A 62 17.45 -7.60 6.12
C MET A 62 17.66 -8.38 7.45
N PRO A 63 16.65 -8.40 8.35
CA PRO A 63 16.78 -9.09 9.62
C PRO A 63 17.05 -10.59 9.40
N THR A 64 17.85 -11.19 10.27
CA THR A 64 18.06 -12.65 10.28
C THR A 64 17.13 -13.36 11.27
N GLY A 65 16.45 -12.58 12.11
CA GLY A 65 15.60 -13.02 13.22
C GLY A 65 16.38 -13.57 14.43
N LEU A 66 17.70 -13.37 14.47
CA LEU A 66 18.50 -13.54 15.71
C LEU A 66 18.31 -12.36 16.69
N GLY A 67 17.68 -11.28 16.24
CA GLY A 67 17.45 -10.05 16.98
C GLY A 67 18.26 -8.89 16.42
N THR A 68 17.63 -7.72 16.32
CA THR A 68 18.18 -6.53 15.64
C THR A 68 19.58 -6.14 16.13
N ALA A 69 19.82 -6.19 17.43
CA ALA A 69 21.13 -5.85 18.00
C ALA A 69 22.24 -6.81 17.56
N ILE A 70 21.94 -8.11 17.48
CA ILE A 70 22.87 -9.15 17.03
C ILE A 70 23.17 -8.97 15.54
N ASP A 71 22.13 -8.73 14.73
CA ASP A 71 22.26 -8.49 13.30
C ASP A 71 23.17 -7.27 13.03
N ILE A 72 22.93 -6.14 13.72
CA ILE A 72 23.76 -4.94 13.60
C ILE A 72 25.23 -5.26 13.92
N ILE A 73 25.51 -5.96 15.02
CA ILE A 73 26.88 -6.30 15.41
C ILE A 73 27.56 -7.18 14.37
N ILE A 74 26.89 -8.24 13.91
CA ILE A 74 27.44 -9.20 12.96
C ILE A 74 27.77 -8.52 11.63
N PHE A 75 26.82 -7.79 11.07
CA PHE A 75 26.98 -7.19 9.75
C PHE A 75 27.99 -6.05 9.75
N LEU A 76 27.99 -5.20 10.79
CA LEU A 76 29.02 -4.16 10.92
C LEU A 76 30.41 -4.76 11.12
N ALA A 77 30.54 -5.88 11.85
CA ALA A 77 31.81 -6.59 11.99
C ALA A 77 32.29 -7.21 10.66
N ILE A 78 31.40 -7.87 9.92
CA ILE A 78 31.68 -8.42 8.59
C ILE A 78 32.08 -7.30 7.63
N ASN A 79 31.35 -6.20 7.62
CA ASN A 79 31.65 -5.05 6.77
C ASN A 79 33.03 -4.46 7.11
N ALA A 80 33.32 -4.22 8.39
CA ALA A 80 34.61 -3.71 8.83
C ALA A 80 35.77 -4.64 8.43
N ALA A 81 35.57 -5.96 8.50
CA ALA A 81 36.56 -6.95 8.06
C ALA A 81 36.74 -6.92 6.53
N ALA A 82 35.64 -6.93 5.77
CA ALA A 82 35.66 -6.87 4.30
C ALA A 82 36.34 -5.58 3.80
N MET A 83 35.96 -4.43 4.37
CA MET A 83 36.57 -3.13 4.08
C MET A 83 38.06 -3.12 4.44
N SER A 84 38.47 -3.75 5.55
CA SER A 84 39.88 -3.83 5.94
C SER A 84 40.70 -4.67 4.95
N ILE A 85 40.15 -5.80 4.49
CA ILE A 85 40.76 -6.65 3.46
C ILE A 85 40.86 -5.87 2.14
N ALA A 86 39.78 -5.23 1.71
CA ALA A 86 39.74 -4.41 0.51
C ALA A 86 40.78 -3.27 0.58
N ALA A 87 40.86 -2.57 1.72
CA ALA A 87 41.85 -1.53 1.95
C ALA A 87 43.29 -2.03 1.78
N ILE A 88 43.60 -3.26 2.20
CA ILE A 88 44.93 -3.85 2.02
C ILE A 88 45.17 -4.23 0.55
N LEU A 89 44.22 -4.95 -0.07
CA LEU A 89 44.37 -5.48 -1.42
C LEU A 89 44.36 -4.39 -2.48
N LEU A 90 43.39 -3.47 -2.45
CA LEU A 90 43.30 -2.37 -3.41
C LEU A 90 44.44 -1.38 -3.23
N SER A 91 44.83 -1.01 -2.00
CA SER A 91 45.96 -0.09 -1.82
C SER A 91 47.27 -0.67 -2.35
N PHE A 92 47.45 -2.00 -2.23
CA PHE A 92 48.57 -2.71 -2.83
C PHE A 92 48.50 -2.69 -4.36
N LEU A 93 47.34 -3.03 -4.95
CA LEU A 93 47.11 -2.98 -6.40
C LEU A 93 47.36 -1.59 -6.98
N LEU A 94 46.80 -0.54 -6.36
CA LEU A 94 47.02 0.85 -6.78
C LEU A 94 48.50 1.24 -6.71
N ASN A 95 49.28 0.65 -5.79
CA ASN A 95 50.73 0.87 -5.74
C ASN A 95 51.49 0.07 -6.82
N LEU A 96 51.00 -1.10 -7.20
CA LEU A 96 51.52 -1.86 -8.35
C LEU A 96 51.28 -1.11 -9.66
N MET A 97 50.17 -0.37 -9.78
CA MET A 97 49.84 0.49 -10.92
C MET A 97 50.54 1.86 -10.90
N TYR A 98 51.41 2.12 -9.92
CA TYR A 98 52.18 3.38 -9.78
C TYR A 98 51.31 4.64 -9.64
N LEU A 99 50.04 4.52 -9.25
CA LEU A 99 49.14 5.66 -9.14
C LEU A 99 49.56 6.60 -7.99
N PRO A 100 49.65 7.92 -8.22
CA PRO A 100 50.16 8.89 -7.25
C PRO A 100 49.11 9.37 -6.22
N LEU A 101 48.28 8.45 -5.71
CA LEU A 101 47.13 8.75 -4.85
C LEU A 101 47.38 8.40 -3.36
N PRO A 102 46.59 8.93 -2.40
CA PRO A 102 46.49 8.39 -1.03
C PRO A 102 45.76 7.03 -1.06
N ARG A 103 46.53 5.95 -1.26
CA ARG A 103 45.99 4.68 -1.75
C ARG A 103 45.10 3.96 -0.75
N ARG A 104 45.32 4.13 0.56
CA ARG A 104 44.43 3.55 1.57
C ARG A 104 43.08 4.25 1.56
N PHE A 105 43.09 5.59 1.53
CA PHE A 105 41.88 6.38 1.38
C PHE A 105 41.14 6.00 0.09
N THR A 106 41.82 5.98 -1.06
CA THR A 106 41.20 5.61 -2.34
C THR A 106 40.60 4.20 -2.31
N ALA A 107 41.28 3.23 -1.70
CA ALA A 107 40.76 1.87 -1.57
C ALA A 107 39.47 1.80 -0.74
N VAL A 108 39.42 2.48 0.41
CA VAL A 108 38.21 2.54 1.26
C VAL A 108 37.10 3.30 0.55
N TRP A 109 37.41 4.41 -0.13
CA TRP A 109 36.41 5.17 -0.87
C TRP A 109 35.78 4.36 -2.01
N ILE A 110 36.57 3.61 -2.78
CA ILE A 110 36.06 2.68 -3.81
C ILE A 110 35.17 1.61 -3.18
N PHE A 111 35.61 1.02 -2.05
CA PHE A 111 34.83 0.00 -1.35
C PHE A 111 33.45 0.54 -0.94
N VAL A 112 33.41 1.68 -0.23
CA VAL A 112 32.15 2.27 0.26
C VAL A 112 31.26 2.74 -0.89
N LEU A 113 31.84 3.21 -1.99
CA LEU A 113 31.10 3.57 -3.20
C LEU A 113 30.38 2.36 -3.79
N VAL A 114 31.10 1.26 -3.99
CA VAL A 114 30.55 0.02 -4.54
C VAL A 114 29.54 -0.61 -3.58
N GLU A 115 29.85 -0.65 -2.28
CA GLU A 115 28.95 -1.12 -1.23
C GLU A 115 27.62 -0.35 -1.25
N THR A 116 27.68 0.98 -1.20
CA THR A 116 26.49 1.83 -1.17
C THR A 116 25.70 1.71 -2.47
N TYR A 117 26.40 1.65 -3.62
CA TYR A 117 25.74 1.40 -4.91
C TYR A 117 24.95 0.09 -4.91
N ILE A 118 25.56 -1.01 -4.46
CA ILE A 118 24.90 -2.32 -4.41
C ILE A 118 23.68 -2.27 -3.48
N ILE A 119 23.82 -1.68 -2.30
CA ILE A 119 22.73 -1.54 -1.33
C ILE A 119 21.53 -0.78 -1.95
N LEU A 120 21.79 0.36 -2.59
CA LEU A 120 20.74 1.17 -3.20
C LEU A 120 20.13 0.53 -4.45
N TYR A 121 20.94 -0.20 -5.23
CA TYR A 121 20.46 -0.93 -6.40
C TYR A 121 19.46 -2.02 -6.02
N PHE A 122 19.75 -2.79 -4.96
CA PHE A 122 18.82 -3.80 -4.43
C PHE A 122 17.65 -3.21 -3.64
N ALA A 123 17.70 -1.92 -3.30
CA ALA A 123 16.55 -1.17 -2.81
C ALA A 123 15.73 -0.52 -3.93
N GLU A 124 15.95 -0.96 -5.18
CA GLU A 124 15.18 -0.57 -6.36
C GLU A 124 15.21 0.92 -6.71
N LEU A 125 16.30 1.62 -6.36
CA LEU A 125 16.53 3.00 -6.81
C LEU A 125 16.79 3.12 -8.31
N GLY A 126 17.08 2.01 -8.99
CA GLY A 126 17.53 2.00 -10.37
C GLY A 126 19.03 2.31 -10.50
N ILE A 127 19.61 1.98 -11.66
CA ILE A 127 21.07 2.00 -11.87
C ILE A 127 21.63 3.42 -11.72
N MET A 128 21.03 4.39 -12.41
CA MET A 128 21.53 5.76 -12.47
C MET A 128 21.50 6.41 -11.08
N MET A 129 20.36 6.35 -10.40
CA MET A 129 20.19 6.93 -9.06
C MET A 129 21.10 6.29 -8.03
N SER A 130 21.26 4.96 -8.08
CA SER A 130 22.19 4.26 -7.20
C SER A 130 23.62 4.78 -7.38
N ILE A 131 24.04 5.10 -8.60
CA ILE A 131 25.36 5.71 -8.88
C ILE A 131 25.44 7.12 -8.30
N VAL A 132 24.46 7.98 -8.59
CA VAL A 132 24.48 9.40 -8.17
C VAL A 132 24.45 9.52 -6.65
N VAL A 133 23.53 8.81 -5.99
CA VAL A 133 23.37 8.87 -4.54
C VAL A 133 24.58 8.25 -3.83
N SER A 134 25.10 7.11 -4.31
CA SER A 134 26.32 6.53 -3.72
C SER A 134 27.54 7.43 -3.89
N LEU A 135 27.70 8.07 -5.06
CA LEU A 135 28.78 9.03 -5.29
C LEU A 135 28.65 10.25 -4.36
N ALA A 136 27.47 10.84 -4.26
CA ALA A 136 27.23 11.98 -3.36
C ALA A 136 27.48 11.61 -1.89
N PHE A 137 26.96 10.47 -1.44
CA PHE A 137 27.12 9.97 -0.08
C PHE A 137 28.58 9.70 0.28
N THR A 138 29.34 9.06 -0.60
CA THR A 138 30.75 8.77 -0.37
C THR A 138 31.66 10.00 -0.44
N LEU A 139 31.35 10.95 -1.33
CA LEU A 139 32.02 12.25 -1.39
C LEU A 139 31.76 13.07 -0.12
N ALA A 140 30.53 13.07 0.41
CA ALA A 140 30.21 13.73 1.67
C ALA A 140 31.03 13.17 2.83
N GLY A 141 31.11 11.83 2.95
CA GLY A 141 31.94 11.17 3.96
C GLY A 141 33.43 11.49 3.82
N ALA A 142 33.95 11.54 2.59
CA ALA A 142 35.33 11.94 2.31
C ALA A 142 35.60 13.41 2.69
N PHE A 143 34.72 14.32 2.28
CA PHE A 143 34.84 15.75 2.53
C PHE A 143 34.81 16.06 4.03
N ALA A 144 33.86 15.47 4.76
CA ALA A 144 33.77 15.59 6.21
C ALA A 144 35.08 15.18 6.90
N GLY A 145 35.68 14.07 6.49
CA GLY A 145 36.93 13.59 7.09
C GLY A 145 38.17 14.39 6.66
N ILE A 146 38.20 14.97 5.46
CA ILE A 146 39.25 15.91 5.04
C ILE A 146 39.20 17.16 5.92
N LEU A 147 38.02 17.75 6.11
CA LEU A 147 37.83 18.93 6.94
C LEU A 147 38.21 18.66 8.41
N LEU A 148 37.77 17.53 8.96
CA LEU A 148 38.15 17.12 10.31
C LEU A 148 39.67 16.91 10.43
N GLY A 149 40.29 16.29 9.42
CA GLY A 149 41.73 16.09 9.37
C GLY A 149 42.52 17.41 9.30
N LEU A 150 42.02 18.40 8.55
CA LEU A 150 42.58 19.75 8.49
C LEU A 150 42.45 20.45 9.85
N LEU A 151 41.29 20.35 10.50
CA LEU A 151 41.05 20.89 11.85
C LEU A 151 42.01 20.27 12.89
N PHE A 152 42.26 18.96 12.81
CA PHE A 152 43.24 18.29 13.68
C PHE A 152 44.66 18.78 13.46
N LYS A 153 45.04 19.10 12.21
CA LYS A 153 46.36 19.64 11.85
C LYS A 153 46.59 21.06 12.42
N MET A 154 45.53 21.82 12.69
CA MET A 154 45.66 23.17 13.26
C MET A 154 46.25 23.14 14.68
N ARG A 155 47.22 24.01 14.95
CA ARG A 155 47.88 24.17 16.27
C ARG A 155 47.14 25.17 17.16
N ILE A 156 45.87 24.90 17.45
CA ILE A 156 45.01 25.72 18.31
C ILE A 156 44.47 24.91 19.49
N LYS A 157 43.95 25.60 20.53
CA LYS A 157 43.42 24.95 21.75
C LYS A 157 42.21 24.06 21.41
N PRO A 158 41.99 22.93 22.11
CA PRO A 158 40.87 22.01 21.85
C PRO A 158 39.50 22.69 21.86
N GLY A 159 39.25 23.61 22.80
CA GLY A 159 37.99 24.37 22.85
C GLY A 159 37.75 25.23 21.60
N SER A 160 38.80 25.79 21.00
CA SER A 160 38.70 26.54 19.74
C SER A 160 38.43 25.63 18.55
N LYS A 161 38.93 24.40 18.55
CA LYS A 161 38.59 23.39 17.53
C LYS A 161 37.12 22.99 17.61
N ALA A 162 36.63 22.75 18.83
CA ALA A 162 35.23 22.43 19.06
C ALA A 162 34.31 23.57 18.60
N LEU A 163 34.66 24.83 18.91
CA LEU A 163 33.91 25.99 18.45
C LEU A 163 33.89 26.12 16.91
N LEU A 164 35.02 25.89 16.25
CA LEU A 164 35.09 25.92 14.78
C LEU A 164 34.29 24.77 14.14
N ALA A 165 34.37 23.56 14.70
CA ALA A 165 33.58 22.42 14.24
C ALA A 165 32.08 22.68 14.41
N PHE A 166 31.67 23.23 15.56
CA PHE A 166 30.29 23.63 15.81
C PHE A 166 29.85 24.73 14.85
N GLY A 167 30.64 25.79 14.67
CA GLY A 167 30.34 26.86 13.72
C GLY A 167 30.22 26.36 12.29
N PHE A 168 31.07 25.42 11.87
CA PHE A 168 30.98 24.79 10.56
C PHE A 168 29.75 23.88 10.41
N ALA A 169 29.42 23.10 11.44
CA ALA A 169 28.19 22.31 11.48
C ALA A 169 26.95 23.20 11.41
N CYS A 170 26.93 24.33 12.13
CA CYS A 170 25.90 25.35 12.03
C CYS A 170 25.85 25.98 10.63
N LEU A 171 26.99 26.23 9.98
CA LEU A 171 27.03 26.75 8.61
C LEU A 171 26.52 25.72 7.59
N ILE A 172 26.79 24.43 7.77
CA ILE A 172 26.19 23.36 6.95
C ILE A 172 24.70 23.28 7.20
N ALA A 173 24.26 23.27 8.46
CA ALA A 173 22.84 23.21 8.81
C ALA A 173 22.09 24.44 8.30
N PHE A 174 22.69 25.63 8.43
CA PHE A 174 22.19 26.87 7.87
C PHE A 174 22.17 26.78 6.34
N GLY A 175 23.28 26.41 5.70
CA GLY A 175 23.35 26.20 4.27
C GLY A 175 22.29 25.22 3.75
N TYR A 176 22.02 24.13 4.47
CA TYR A 176 20.95 23.17 4.16
C TYR A 176 19.57 23.81 4.19
N VAL A 177 19.28 24.69 5.16
CA VAL A 177 18.01 25.44 5.23
C VAL A 177 17.86 26.45 4.09
N PHE A 178 18.97 26.95 3.52
CA PHE A 178 18.95 27.93 2.42
C PHE A 178 19.25 27.32 1.03
N ILE A 179 19.57 26.03 0.95
CA ILE A 179 19.64 25.29 -0.31
C ILE A 179 18.21 24.88 -0.61
N ASP A 180 17.71 25.32 -1.77
CA ASP A 180 16.44 24.87 -2.33
C ASP A 180 16.60 23.42 -2.81
N TRP A 181 16.52 22.50 -1.85
CA TRP A 181 16.60 21.08 -2.13
C TRP A 181 15.27 20.64 -2.73
N PRO A 182 15.26 19.87 -3.84
CA PRO A 182 14.00 19.38 -4.40
C PRO A 182 13.30 18.55 -3.32
N GLY A 183 12.22 19.12 -2.76
CA GLY A 183 11.36 18.45 -1.81
C GLY A 183 10.50 17.39 -2.51
N PRO A 184 9.44 16.90 -1.83
CA PRO A 184 8.43 16.11 -2.50
C PRO A 184 7.89 16.82 -3.74
N ALA A 185 7.41 16.06 -4.72
CA ALA A 185 6.74 16.64 -5.88
C ALA A 185 5.62 17.57 -5.42
N ALA A 186 5.54 18.76 -6.03
CA ALA A 186 4.44 19.67 -5.78
C ALA A 186 3.17 19.04 -6.34
N VAL A 187 2.29 18.59 -5.46
CA VAL A 187 0.99 18.07 -5.85
C VAL A 187 -0.02 19.20 -5.89
N PRO A 188 -0.88 19.27 -6.92
CA PRO A 188 -1.99 20.22 -6.94
C PRO A 188 -2.83 20.08 -5.67
N GLN A 189 -3.13 21.21 -5.02
CA GLN A 189 -3.98 21.27 -3.84
C GLN A 189 -5.23 22.07 -4.19
N ARG A 190 -6.40 21.53 -3.86
CA ARG A 190 -7.63 22.32 -3.78
C ARG A 190 -7.75 22.84 -2.36
N GLU A 191 -8.14 24.11 -2.18
CA GLU A 191 -8.31 24.65 -0.82
C GLU A 191 -9.31 23.80 -0.02
N SER A 192 -9.04 23.67 1.29
CA SER A 192 -9.71 22.77 2.24
C SER A 192 -11.19 23.07 2.49
N THR A 193 -11.79 24.02 1.77
CA THR A 193 -13.22 24.36 1.89
C THR A 193 -14.15 23.21 1.52
N PHE A 194 -13.64 22.15 0.88
CA PHE A 194 -14.39 20.94 0.58
C PHE A 194 -14.95 20.28 1.85
N ASN A 195 -14.15 20.09 2.92
CA ASN A 195 -14.65 19.40 4.12
C ASN A 195 -15.56 20.27 5.00
N ASP A 196 -15.28 21.58 5.09
CA ASP A 196 -16.10 22.51 5.88
C ASP A 196 -17.52 22.69 5.29
N GLN A 197 -17.66 22.65 3.96
CA GLN A 197 -18.98 22.71 3.30
C GLN A 197 -19.77 21.39 3.38
N LEU A 198 -19.09 20.25 3.57
CA LEU A 198 -19.71 18.92 3.60
C LEU A 198 -20.34 18.55 4.94
N ALA A 199 -19.86 19.11 6.06
CA ALA A 199 -20.34 18.76 7.40
C ALA A 199 -21.72 19.38 7.72
N ASP A 200 -22.05 20.52 7.12
CA ASP A 200 -23.31 21.25 7.39
C ASP A 200 -24.50 20.74 6.54
N SER A 201 -24.26 19.95 5.50
CA SER A 201 -25.28 19.52 4.52
C SER A 201 -25.91 18.15 4.79
N VAL A 202 -25.34 17.32 5.66
CA VAL A 202 -25.81 15.95 5.92
C VAL A 202 -26.11 15.72 7.40
N VAL A 203 -27.27 15.12 7.68
CA VAL A 203 -27.64 14.71 9.04
C VAL A 203 -26.74 13.55 9.48
N SER A 204 -25.98 13.78 10.55
CA SER A 204 -25.15 12.74 11.16
C SER A 204 -25.98 11.60 11.73
N LEU A 205 -25.45 10.38 11.71
CA LEU A 205 -26.09 9.22 12.33
C LEU A 205 -26.20 9.41 13.85
N ASP A 206 -27.42 9.41 14.37
CA ASP A 206 -27.71 9.37 15.80
C ASP A 206 -27.60 7.94 16.35
N LEU A 207 -26.39 7.39 16.27
CA LEU A 207 -26.05 6.05 16.74
C LEU A 207 -24.79 6.09 17.61
N PRO A 208 -24.58 5.09 18.49
CA PRO A 208 -23.31 4.92 19.17
C PRO A 208 -22.17 4.76 18.16
N ASN A 209 -21.02 5.37 18.45
CA ASN A 209 -19.84 5.24 17.62
C ASN A 209 -19.45 3.75 17.49
N PRO A 210 -19.47 3.17 16.28
CA PRO A 210 -19.23 1.75 16.10
C PRO A 210 -17.80 1.34 16.49
N ALA A 211 -16.85 2.27 16.57
CA ALA A 211 -15.48 2.00 17.01
C ALA A 211 -15.32 1.82 18.53
N GLU A 212 -16.34 2.16 19.32
CA GLU A 212 -16.31 1.97 20.78
C GLU A 212 -16.49 0.49 21.14
N GLN A 213 -16.00 0.11 22.32
CA GLN A 213 -16.19 -1.24 22.86
C GLN A 213 -17.69 -1.52 23.08
N GLY A 214 -18.09 -2.76 22.83
CA GLY A 214 -19.45 -3.24 23.07
C GLY A 214 -19.68 -3.71 24.51
N ALA A 215 -20.82 -4.37 24.74
CA ALA A 215 -21.30 -4.76 26.07
C ALA A 215 -20.76 -6.11 26.56
N PHE A 216 -20.18 -6.94 25.68
CA PHE A 216 -19.66 -8.25 26.06
C PHE A 216 -18.27 -8.11 26.69
N THR A 217 -18.06 -8.83 27.78
CA THR A 217 -16.73 -9.24 28.20
C THR A 217 -16.21 -10.32 27.24
N PHE A 218 -14.89 -10.44 27.12
CA PHE A 218 -14.28 -11.44 26.26
C PHE A 218 -13.06 -12.08 26.92
N GLN A 219 -12.76 -13.30 26.51
CA GLN A 219 -11.53 -14.01 26.84
C GLN A 219 -10.59 -13.99 25.64
N ALA A 220 -9.28 -13.91 25.91
CA ALA A 220 -8.25 -14.01 24.89
C ALA A 220 -7.40 -15.27 25.09
N PHE A 221 -7.18 -16.03 24.02
CA PHE A 221 -6.34 -17.23 24.03
C PHE A 221 -5.76 -17.48 22.64
N THR A 222 -4.87 -18.46 22.50
CA THR A 222 -4.31 -18.88 21.22
C THR A 222 -4.63 -20.34 20.93
N TYR A 223 -4.69 -20.69 19.64
CA TYR A 223 -4.60 -22.06 19.20
C TYR A 223 -3.42 -22.23 18.23
N GLY A 224 -2.81 -23.41 18.18
CA GLY A 224 -1.59 -23.65 17.40
C GLY A 224 -0.96 -25.02 17.65
N SER A 225 0.14 -25.31 16.95
CA SER A 225 0.81 -26.62 17.04
C SER A 225 1.51 -26.87 18.38
N GLY A 226 1.86 -25.79 19.10
CA GLY A 226 2.64 -25.85 20.33
C GLY A 226 4.13 -26.14 20.10
N GLN A 227 4.63 -25.89 18.88
CA GLN A 227 6.02 -26.16 18.48
C GLN A 227 6.72 -24.93 17.88
N ASP A 228 6.13 -23.74 17.99
CA ASP A 228 6.73 -22.51 17.46
C ASP A 228 8.08 -22.21 18.13
N LYS A 229 9.12 -21.88 17.34
CA LYS A 229 10.48 -21.63 17.84
C LYS A 229 10.70 -20.21 18.36
N HIS A 230 9.84 -19.27 17.98
CA HIS A 230 10.06 -17.84 18.17
C HIS A 230 9.06 -17.21 19.14
N ARG A 231 7.86 -17.79 19.27
CA ARG A 231 6.73 -17.21 20.00
C ARG A 231 6.16 -18.20 21.01
N ALA A 232 6.37 -17.94 22.30
CA ALA A 232 5.90 -18.80 23.40
C ALA A 232 4.38 -19.08 23.34
N ILE A 233 3.59 -18.06 22.94
CA ILE A 233 2.13 -18.13 22.77
C ILE A 233 1.64 -19.16 21.74
N PHE A 234 2.50 -19.62 20.82
CA PHE A 234 2.23 -20.71 19.86
C PHE A 234 3.09 -21.95 20.14
N ALA A 235 3.79 -21.96 21.27
CA ALA A 235 4.65 -23.02 21.74
C ALA A 235 4.08 -23.63 23.04
N ASP A 236 4.78 -23.52 24.16
CA ASP A 236 4.39 -24.07 25.45
C ASP A 236 3.23 -23.32 26.12
N GLU A 237 2.98 -22.06 25.76
CA GLU A 237 1.87 -21.24 26.27
C GLU A 237 0.59 -21.33 25.42
N VAL A 238 0.56 -22.19 24.39
CA VAL A 238 -0.60 -22.29 23.50
C VAL A 238 -1.85 -22.76 24.26
N GLY A 239 -2.95 -22.03 24.12
CA GLY A 239 -4.20 -22.33 24.83
C GLY A 239 -4.88 -23.61 24.34
N VAL A 240 -4.96 -23.81 23.03
CA VAL A 240 -5.57 -24.98 22.39
C VAL A 240 -4.60 -25.57 21.36
N LYS A 241 -4.23 -26.84 21.52
CA LYS A 241 -3.36 -27.51 20.56
C LYS A 241 -4.14 -27.97 19.34
N THR A 242 -3.64 -27.61 18.15
CA THR A 242 -4.18 -28.00 16.85
C THR A 242 -3.18 -28.84 16.08
N THR A 243 -3.67 -29.62 15.11
CA THR A 243 -2.79 -30.44 14.27
C THR A 243 -2.32 -29.60 13.08
N PRO A 244 -1.02 -29.59 12.75
CA PRO A 244 -0.53 -28.99 11.52
C PRO A 244 -1.17 -29.59 10.26
N VAL A 245 -1.07 -28.89 9.14
CA VAL A 245 -1.64 -29.30 7.85
C VAL A 245 -0.55 -29.45 6.78
N ASP A 246 -0.71 -30.45 5.92
CA ASP A 246 0.19 -30.71 4.80
C ASP A 246 -0.22 -29.89 3.57
N ALA A 247 0.62 -28.93 3.20
CA ALA A 247 0.45 -28.06 2.05
C ALA A 247 1.35 -28.44 0.85
N SER A 248 2.03 -29.59 0.87
CA SER A 248 2.94 -30.04 -0.19
C SER A 248 2.27 -30.25 -1.56
N ALA A 249 0.94 -30.38 -1.59
CA ALA A 249 0.16 -30.39 -2.82
C ALA A 249 0.13 -29.02 -3.53
N HIS A 250 0.35 -27.92 -2.78
CA HIS A 250 0.28 -26.54 -3.26
C HIS A 250 1.65 -25.86 -3.28
N ILE A 251 2.52 -26.16 -2.31
CA ILE A 251 3.90 -25.67 -2.23
C ILE A 251 4.84 -26.77 -2.73
N SER A 252 5.57 -26.49 -3.80
CA SER A 252 6.57 -27.42 -4.34
C SER A 252 8.01 -26.96 -4.12
N LYS A 253 8.20 -25.75 -3.60
CA LYS A 253 9.49 -25.13 -3.32
C LYS A 253 9.45 -24.46 -1.95
N TRP A 254 10.01 -25.14 -0.97
CA TRP A 254 10.27 -24.60 0.36
C TRP A 254 11.77 -24.51 0.62
N SER A 255 12.22 -23.40 1.19
CA SER A 255 13.65 -23.18 1.44
C SER A 255 14.10 -23.87 2.74
N SER A 256 15.22 -24.58 2.70
CA SER A 256 15.83 -25.16 3.91
C SER A 256 16.18 -24.12 4.99
N LEU A 257 16.48 -22.88 4.61
CA LEU A 257 16.69 -21.78 5.56
C LEU A 257 15.39 -21.40 6.27
N LYS A 258 14.27 -21.44 5.56
CA LYS A 258 12.93 -21.22 6.13
C LYS A 258 12.57 -22.36 7.09
N THR A 259 12.86 -23.61 6.76
CA THR A 259 12.74 -24.76 7.70
C THR A 259 13.61 -24.59 8.94
N LYS A 260 14.85 -24.13 8.78
CA LYS A 260 15.75 -23.92 9.91
C LYS A 260 15.22 -22.86 10.87
N PHE A 261 14.71 -21.76 10.32
CA PHE A 261 14.07 -20.67 11.05
C PHE A 261 12.84 -21.20 11.81
N TRP A 262 11.80 -21.62 11.09
CA TRP A 262 10.51 -21.97 11.66
C TRP A 262 10.47 -23.31 12.42
N GLY A 263 11.27 -24.29 12.00
CA GLY A 263 11.26 -25.64 12.56
C GLY A 263 10.32 -26.64 11.90
N PHE A 264 9.61 -26.22 10.85
CA PHE A 264 8.75 -27.06 10.02
C PHE A 264 8.93 -26.70 8.54
N ASP A 265 8.36 -27.52 7.65
CA ASP A 265 8.34 -27.32 6.21
C ASP A 265 6.90 -27.37 5.67
N GLU A 266 6.73 -27.45 4.35
CA GLU A 266 5.43 -27.47 3.70
C GLU A 266 4.50 -28.62 4.12
N HIS A 267 5.03 -29.68 4.72
CA HIS A 267 4.23 -30.83 5.17
C HIS A 267 3.56 -30.62 6.54
N ASP A 268 4.05 -29.68 7.33
CA ASP A 268 3.67 -29.49 8.73
C ASP A 268 3.36 -28.01 9.04
N LEU A 269 2.59 -27.33 8.16
CA LEU A 269 2.23 -25.93 8.38
C LEU A 269 1.31 -25.79 9.61
N PRO A 270 1.68 -24.99 10.63
CA PRO A 270 0.87 -24.86 11.84
C PRO A 270 -0.38 -24.02 11.57
N LEU A 271 -1.50 -24.41 12.18
CA LEU A 271 -2.70 -23.58 12.23
C LEU A 271 -2.65 -22.73 13.50
N ASN A 272 -1.88 -21.65 13.45
CA ASN A 272 -1.73 -20.69 14.55
C ASN A 272 -2.76 -19.55 14.46
N GLY A 273 -3.43 -19.23 15.57
CA GLY A 273 -4.36 -18.11 15.62
C GLY A 273 -4.49 -17.50 17.02
N ARG A 274 -4.58 -16.17 17.08
CA ARG A 274 -4.94 -15.40 18.27
C ARG A 274 -6.43 -15.17 18.30
N VAL A 275 -7.08 -15.49 19.41
CA VAL A 275 -8.53 -15.46 19.53
C VAL A 275 -8.94 -14.46 20.60
N TRP A 276 -9.89 -13.60 20.26
CA TRP A 276 -10.69 -12.82 21.20
C TRP A 276 -12.13 -13.31 21.07
N MET A 277 -12.67 -13.88 22.15
CA MET A 277 -13.92 -14.60 22.14
C MET A 277 -14.89 -14.04 23.17
N PRO A 278 -16.13 -13.66 22.80
CA PRO A 278 -17.13 -13.20 23.75
C PRO A 278 -17.44 -14.26 24.81
N GLU A 279 -17.56 -13.81 26.06
CA GLU A 279 -18.15 -14.62 27.13
C GLU A 279 -19.68 -14.68 26.97
N GLY A 280 -20.33 -15.74 27.47
CA GLY A 280 -21.78 -15.97 27.28
C GLY A 280 -22.09 -17.43 26.92
N ASP A 281 -23.25 -17.71 26.34
CA ASP A 281 -23.63 -19.07 25.91
C ASP A 281 -23.42 -19.30 24.40
N GLY A 282 -23.35 -18.24 23.59
CA GLY A 282 -23.26 -18.35 22.14
C GLY A 282 -24.52 -18.97 21.49
N PRO A 283 -24.42 -19.50 20.26
CA PRO A 283 -23.26 -19.39 19.37
C PRO A 283 -23.05 -17.94 18.90
N PHE A 284 -21.81 -17.58 18.60
CA PHE A 284 -21.42 -16.24 18.15
C PHE A 284 -20.92 -16.29 16.70
N PRO A 285 -21.20 -15.26 15.87
CA PRO A 285 -20.54 -15.08 14.58
C PRO A 285 -19.02 -15.05 14.73
N ILE A 286 -18.29 -15.33 13.65
CA ILE A 286 -16.82 -15.38 13.68
C ILE A 286 -16.21 -14.59 12.52
N ALA A 287 -15.15 -13.84 12.83
CA ALA A 287 -14.34 -13.09 11.87
C ALA A 287 -12.88 -13.56 11.93
N LEU A 288 -12.34 -14.06 10.82
CA LEU A 288 -10.92 -14.36 10.68
C LEU A 288 -10.21 -13.17 10.02
N MET A 289 -9.12 -12.70 10.62
CA MET A 289 -8.28 -11.60 10.14
C MET A 289 -6.91 -12.14 9.74
N VAL A 290 -6.43 -11.83 8.54
CA VAL A 290 -5.12 -12.29 8.05
C VAL A 290 -4.28 -11.14 7.50
N HIS A 291 -3.00 -11.16 7.85
CA HIS A 291 -2.04 -10.15 7.41
C HIS A 291 -1.56 -10.39 5.97
N GLY A 292 -0.92 -9.37 5.40
CA GLY A 292 -0.29 -9.43 4.08
C GLY A 292 1.13 -10.00 4.08
N ASN A 293 1.82 -9.83 2.96
CA ASN A 293 3.25 -10.12 2.90
C ASN A 293 4.04 -9.02 3.60
N HIS A 294 4.82 -9.41 4.59
CA HIS A 294 5.84 -8.57 5.22
C HIS A 294 7.17 -9.35 5.24
N LEU A 295 8.14 -8.97 6.07
CA LEU A 295 9.29 -9.82 6.37
C LEU A 295 8.86 -10.95 7.34
N MET A 296 9.25 -12.20 7.07
CA MET A 296 8.86 -13.33 7.92
C MET A 296 9.47 -13.27 9.33
N GLU A 297 10.60 -12.56 9.47
CA GLU A 297 11.30 -12.35 10.73
C GLU A 297 10.66 -11.28 11.62
N ASP A 298 9.65 -10.57 11.11
CA ASP A 298 8.91 -9.52 11.83
C ASP A 298 7.40 -9.81 11.78
N PHE A 299 6.92 -10.38 12.88
CA PHE A 299 5.62 -11.06 12.94
C PHE A 299 4.45 -10.09 12.86
N SER A 300 3.48 -10.41 11.99
CA SER A 300 2.39 -9.51 11.62
C SER A 300 1.03 -9.86 12.25
N ASP A 301 0.91 -11.01 12.89
CA ASP A 301 -0.34 -11.55 13.44
C ASP A 301 -0.81 -10.84 14.73
N GLY A 302 0.06 -10.09 15.40
CA GLY A 302 -0.32 -9.31 16.58
C GLY A 302 -1.09 -8.03 16.25
N GLY A 303 -0.83 -7.47 15.07
CA GLY A 303 -1.16 -6.08 14.75
C GLY A 303 -2.64 -5.74 14.55
N TYR A 304 -3.53 -6.72 14.66
CA TYR A 304 -4.99 -6.55 14.60
C TYR A 304 -5.66 -6.69 15.95
N GLY A 305 -4.91 -6.73 17.06
CA GLY A 305 -5.49 -6.86 18.40
C GLY A 305 -6.56 -5.81 18.72
N TYR A 306 -6.37 -4.58 18.24
CA TYR A 306 -7.35 -3.50 18.41
C TYR A 306 -8.71 -3.80 17.74
N LEU A 307 -8.72 -4.47 16.58
CA LEU A 307 -9.96 -4.96 15.95
C LEU A 307 -10.48 -6.19 16.69
N GLY A 308 -9.59 -7.10 17.09
CA GLY A 308 -9.93 -8.33 17.80
C GLY A 308 -10.72 -8.08 19.08
N GLU A 309 -10.20 -7.19 19.93
CA GLU A 309 -10.86 -6.80 21.19
C GLU A 309 -12.20 -6.10 20.94
N MET A 310 -12.23 -5.14 20.00
CA MET A 310 -13.45 -4.42 19.63
C MET A 310 -14.54 -5.35 19.12
N LEU A 311 -14.23 -6.29 18.23
CA LEU A 311 -15.21 -7.22 17.68
C LEU A 311 -15.71 -8.22 18.75
N ALA A 312 -14.81 -8.73 19.59
CA ALA A 312 -15.19 -9.63 20.68
C ALA A 312 -16.11 -8.96 21.70
N SER A 313 -15.86 -7.69 22.05
CA SER A 313 -16.76 -6.94 22.92
C SER A 313 -18.15 -6.69 22.33
N LYS A 314 -18.33 -6.87 21.02
CA LYS A 314 -19.61 -6.74 20.29
C LYS A 314 -20.28 -8.09 19.99
N GLY A 315 -19.77 -9.19 20.56
CA GLY A 315 -20.36 -10.51 20.37
C GLY A 315 -19.92 -11.21 19.09
N ILE A 316 -18.77 -10.85 18.52
CA ILE A 316 -18.18 -11.53 17.35
C ILE A 316 -16.86 -12.16 17.76
N ILE A 317 -16.70 -13.47 17.56
CA ILE A 317 -15.41 -14.13 17.78
C ILE A 317 -14.43 -13.59 16.75
N ALA A 318 -13.31 -13.03 17.20
CA ALA A 318 -12.29 -12.49 16.31
C ALA A 318 -11.03 -13.35 16.38
N VAL A 319 -10.51 -13.75 15.22
CA VAL A 319 -9.32 -14.60 15.13
C VAL A 319 -8.29 -13.95 14.23
N SER A 320 -7.13 -13.53 14.74
CA SER A 320 -6.01 -13.14 13.89
C SER A 320 -5.15 -14.36 13.55
N VAL A 321 -5.10 -14.69 12.26
CA VAL A 321 -4.43 -15.85 11.70
C VAL A 321 -2.96 -15.52 11.41
N ASP A 322 -2.08 -16.44 11.80
CA ASP A 322 -0.64 -16.35 11.57
C ASP A 322 -0.25 -17.05 10.25
N GLU A 323 0.21 -16.27 9.28
CA GLU A 323 0.77 -16.74 8.01
C GLU A 323 2.20 -16.23 7.79
N ASN A 324 2.91 -15.85 8.85
CA ASN A 324 4.25 -15.25 8.73
C ASN A 324 5.23 -16.20 8.02
N PHE A 325 5.04 -17.50 8.10
CA PHE A 325 5.86 -18.47 7.39
C PHE A 325 5.71 -18.41 5.85
N LEU A 326 4.64 -17.82 5.33
CA LEU A 326 4.43 -17.54 3.90
C LEU A 326 4.98 -16.18 3.44
N ASN A 327 5.50 -15.37 4.36
CA ASN A 327 6.07 -14.07 4.05
C ASN A 327 7.44 -14.18 3.35
N TYR A 328 7.80 -13.10 2.67
CA TYR A 328 9.12 -12.89 2.10
C TYR A 328 10.20 -12.87 3.19
N SER A 329 11.36 -13.38 2.83
CA SER A 329 12.60 -13.17 3.57
C SER A 329 13.69 -12.91 2.56
N VAL A 330 14.57 -11.97 2.88
CA VAL A 330 15.76 -11.67 2.08
C VAL A 330 16.66 -12.92 1.95
N TRP A 331 16.60 -13.83 2.91
CA TRP A 331 17.43 -15.03 2.98
C TRP A 331 16.80 -16.24 2.28
N SER A 332 15.47 -16.34 2.30
CA SER A 332 14.77 -17.55 1.85
C SER A 332 13.76 -17.34 0.72
N GLY A 333 13.48 -16.09 0.33
CA GLY A 333 12.43 -15.75 -0.63
C GLY A 333 11.01 -16.01 -0.11
N ILE A 334 10.04 -15.86 -1.02
CA ILE A 334 8.63 -16.23 -0.82
C ILE A 334 8.42 -17.68 -1.32
N PRO A 335 7.67 -18.55 -0.59
CA PRO A 335 7.27 -19.86 -1.11
C PRO A 335 6.47 -19.74 -2.41
N ASN A 336 6.60 -20.71 -3.32
CA ASN A 336 5.79 -20.67 -4.54
C ASN A 336 4.29 -20.87 -4.23
N ASN A 337 3.43 -20.30 -5.06
CA ASN A 337 1.96 -20.33 -4.89
C ASN A 337 1.48 -19.74 -3.56
N ASP A 338 2.25 -18.83 -2.94
CA ASP A 338 1.92 -18.25 -1.63
C ASP A 338 0.46 -17.78 -1.58
N MET A 339 0.01 -17.01 -2.56
CA MET A 339 -1.35 -16.46 -2.60
C MET A 339 -2.44 -17.53 -2.50
N LYS A 340 -2.27 -18.65 -3.20
CA LYS A 340 -3.23 -19.77 -3.18
C LYS A 340 -3.18 -20.51 -1.84
N VAL A 341 -1.99 -20.67 -1.27
CA VAL A 341 -1.82 -21.33 0.03
C VAL A 341 -2.38 -20.49 1.17
N ARG A 342 -2.25 -19.16 1.13
CA ARG A 342 -2.88 -18.25 2.09
C ARG A 342 -4.39 -18.43 2.13
N ALA A 343 -5.03 -18.38 0.96
CA ALA A 343 -6.47 -18.64 0.84
C ALA A 343 -6.86 -20.05 1.34
N TRP A 344 -6.04 -21.06 1.03
CA TRP A 344 -6.25 -22.43 1.49
C TRP A 344 -6.11 -22.57 3.02
N LEU A 345 -5.13 -21.90 3.64
CA LEU A 345 -4.92 -21.92 5.08
C LEU A 345 -6.09 -21.30 5.84
N LEU A 346 -6.64 -20.17 5.38
CA LEU A 346 -7.87 -19.60 5.95
C LEU A 346 -9.01 -20.63 6.00
N LEU A 347 -9.19 -21.40 4.93
CA LEU A 347 -10.19 -22.48 4.88
C LEU A 347 -9.83 -23.61 5.86
N LYS A 348 -8.55 -23.97 6.00
CA LYS A 348 -8.09 -24.93 7.01
C LYS A 348 -8.34 -24.46 8.44
N HIS A 349 -8.18 -23.17 8.73
CA HIS A 349 -8.53 -22.59 10.01
C HIS A 349 -10.02 -22.73 10.31
N LEU A 350 -10.90 -22.43 9.35
CA LEU A 350 -12.34 -22.63 9.51
C LEU A 350 -12.70 -24.11 9.74
N GLN A 351 -12.08 -25.05 9.03
CA GLN A 351 -12.26 -26.49 9.27
C GLN A 351 -11.81 -26.91 10.68
N GLN A 352 -10.66 -26.40 11.14
CA GLN A 352 -10.15 -26.69 12.48
C GLN A 352 -11.04 -26.10 13.57
N ILE A 353 -11.54 -24.87 13.40
CA ILE A 353 -12.47 -24.23 14.33
C ILE A 353 -13.80 -24.99 14.37
N LYS A 354 -14.32 -25.44 13.22
CA LYS A 354 -15.49 -26.33 13.18
C LYS A 354 -15.27 -27.60 13.99
N GLN A 355 -14.13 -28.27 13.83
CA GLN A 355 -13.82 -29.47 14.61
C GLN A 355 -13.74 -29.18 16.11
N LEU A 356 -13.18 -28.03 16.51
CA LEU A 356 -13.12 -27.60 17.91
C LEU A 356 -14.52 -27.27 18.44
N ASN A 357 -15.36 -26.62 17.64
CA ASN A 357 -16.75 -26.35 17.97
C ASN A 357 -17.56 -27.63 18.19
N ASP A 358 -17.36 -28.66 17.36
CA ASP A 358 -18.05 -29.95 17.46
C ASP A 358 -17.49 -30.86 18.59
N SER A 359 -16.32 -30.52 19.15
CA SER A 359 -15.64 -31.32 20.17
C SER A 359 -15.85 -30.71 21.56
N ALA A 360 -16.13 -31.52 22.57
CA ALA A 360 -16.26 -31.04 23.95
C ALA A 360 -14.90 -30.71 24.61
N GLY A 361 -14.91 -29.84 25.62
CA GLY A 361 -13.76 -29.62 26.50
C GLY A 361 -12.72 -28.62 25.99
N ASN A 362 -13.10 -27.75 25.05
CA ASN A 362 -12.26 -26.63 24.60
C ASN A 362 -13.09 -25.33 24.54
N PRO A 363 -12.47 -24.14 24.44
CA PRO A 363 -13.19 -22.87 24.45
C PRO A 363 -14.24 -22.70 23.33
N PHE A 364 -14.09 -23.37 22.19
CA PHE A 364 -15.00 -23.24 21.05
C PHE A 364 -16.23 -24.15 21.13
N SER A 365 -16.26 -25.13 22.03
CA SER A 365 -17.30 -26.17 22.10
C SER A 365 -18.74 -25.61 22.11
N ASP A 366 -19.49 -25.82 21.03
CA ASP A 366 -20.86 -25.31 20.81
C ASP A 366 -21.00 -23.77 20.88
N ARG A 367 -19.96 -23.02 20.49
CA ARG A 367 -19.90 -21.55 20.63
C ARG A 367 -19.83 -20.77 19.33
N VAL A 368 -19.62 -21.42 18.19
CA VAL A 368 -19.36 -20.76 16.90
C VAL A 368 -20.55 -20.92 15.98
N ASP A 369 -21.08 -19.80 15.49
CA ASP A 369 -22.08 -19.75 14.43
C ASP A 369 -21.38 -19.79 13.07
N LEU A 370 -21.24 -20.98 12.51
CA LEU A 370 -20.58 -21.20 11.21
C LEU A 370 -21.44 -20.79 10.01
N ASP A 371 -22.70 -20.40 10.23
CA ASP A 371 -23.52 -19.78 9.20
C ASP A 371 -23.21 -18.29 9.05
N LYS A 372 -22.47 -17.70 10.00
CA LYS A 372 -22.13 -16.26 10.05
C LYS A 372 -20.61 -16.03 10.12
N VAL A 373 -19.92 -16.32 9.02
CA VAL A 373 -18.46 -16.13 8.91
C VAL A 373 -18.12 -14.87 8.12
N ALA A 374 -17.19 -14.07 8.67
CA ALA A 374 -16.50 -13.01 7.94
C ALA A 374 -15.00 -13.32 7.77
N LEU A 375 -14.45 -12.90 6.64
CA LEU A 375 -13.02 -12.93 6.38
C LEU A 375 -12.49 -11.52 6.14
N ILE A 376 -11.47 -11.13 6.90
CA ILE A 376 -10.82 -9.82 6.85
C ILE A 376 -9.36 -10.04 6.45
N GLY A 377 -8.88 -9.33 5.45
CA GLY A 377 -7.51 -9.51 4.96
C GLY A 377 -6.84 -8.20 4.61
N HIS A 378 -5.55 -8.08 4.90
CA HIS A 378 -4.73 -6.91 4.54
C HIS A 378 -3.76 -7.23 3.41
N SER A 379 -3.61 -6.37 2.39
CA SER A 379 -2.62 -6.56 1.32
C SER A 379 -2.80 -7.89 0.60
N ARG A 380 -1.79 -8.75 0.54
CA ARG A 380 -1.95 -10.13 0.03
C ARG A 380 -3.02 -10.93 0.77
N GLY A 381 -3.18 -10.69 2.07
CA GLY A 381 -4.25 -11.27 2.87
C GLY A 381 -5.64 -10.82 2.37
N GLY A 382 -5.77 -9.57 1.92
CA GLY A 382 -7.01 -9.03 1.34
C GLY A 382 -7.41 -9.73 0.04
N GLN A 383 -6.43 -10.09 -0.78
CA GLN A 383 -6.67 -10.96 -1.94
C GLN A 383 -7.03 -12.40 -1.52
N ALA A 384 -6.33 -12.93 -0.52
CA ALA A 384 -6.52 -14.30 -0.04
C ALA A 384 -7.93 -14.53 0.52
N VAL A 385 -8.50 -13.56 1.25
CA VAL A 385 -9.87 -13.68 1.78
C VAL A 385 -10.93 -13.70 0.69
N ALA A 386 -10.76 -12.92 -0.39
CA ALA A 386 -11.64 -12.98 -1.55
C ALA A 386 -11.53 -14.33 -2.29
N MET A 387 -10.31 -14.86 -2.43
CA MET A 387 -10.08 -16.20 -2.99
C MET A 387 -10.65 -17.32 -2.11
N ALA A 388 -10.58 -17.19 -0.78
CA ALA A 388 -11.17 -18.15 0.15
C ALA A 388 -12.70 -18.13 0.09
N ALA A 389 -13.33 -16.95 -0.02
CA ALA A 389 -14.77 -16.86 -0.24
C ALA A 389 -15.21 -17.45 -1.60
N ASP A 390 -14.36 -17.40 -2.63
CA ASP A 390 -14.56 -18.07 -3.93
C ASP A 390 -13.91 -19.48 -3.97
N ALA A 391 -13.90 -20.21 -2.85
CA ALA A 391 -13.18 -21.48 -2.69
C ALA A 391 -13.44 -22.49 -3.81
N MET A 392 -14.68 -22.56 -4.32
CA MET A 392 -15.06 -23.50 -5.38
C MET A 392 -14.33 -23.23 -6.71
N ARG A 393 -13.90 -21.99 -7.00
CA ARG A 393 -13.08 -21.69 -8.18
C ARG A 393 -11.65 -22.22 -8.07
N TRP A 394 -11.12 -22.28 -6.85
CA TRP A 394 -9.70 -22.52 -6.58
C TRP A 394 -9.38 -23.94 -6.10
N PHE A 395 -10.28 -24.54 -5.32
CA PHE A 395 -10.03 -25.76 -4.56
C PHE A 395 -11.04 -26.89 -4.82
N LYS A 396 -11.79 -26.82 -5.92
CA LYS A 396 -12.80 -27.83 -6.30
C LYS A 396 -12.28 -29.27 -6.30
N GLU A 397 -11.03 -29.47 -6.69
CA GLU A 397 -10.40 -30.79 -6.80
C GLU A 397 -9.77 -31.26 -5.48
N ASP A 398 -9.62 -30.36 -4.50
CA ASP A 398 -9.07 -30.67 -3.18
C ASP A 398 -10.15 -31.31 -2.30
N LYS A 399 -10.13 -32.64 -2.23
CA LYS A 399 -11.08 -33.42 -1.41
C LYS A 399 -10.98 -33.13 0.09
N THR A 400 -9.87 -32.54 0.55
CA THR A 400 -9.71 -32.16 1.96
C THR A 400 -10.60 -30.97 2.33
N MET A 401 -11.22 -30.29 1.36
CA MET A 401 -12.13 -29.15 1.53
C MET A 401 -13.61 -29.54 1.70
N ASN A 402 -13.95 -30.84 1.67
CA ASN A 402 -15.36 -31.27 1.61
C ASN A 402 -16.23 -30.81 2.79
N SER A 403 -15.65 -30.60 3.98
CA SER A 403 -16.39 -30.15 5.17
C SER A 403 -16.69 -28.64 5.18
N LEU A 404 -16.27 -27.89 4.16
CA LEU A 404 -16.59 -26.46 4.03
C LEU A 404 -18.05 -26.20 3.68
N LYS A 405 -18.81 -27.23 3.23
CA LYS A 405 -20.22 -27.08 2.87
C LYS A 405 -21.12 -26.67 4.04
N ASP A 406 -20.66 -26.90 5.26
CA ASP A 406 -21.35 -26.54 6.50
C ASP A 406 -20.89 -25.19 7.05
N ILE A 407 -20.21 -24.37 6.23
CA ILE A 407 -19.66 -23.07 6.62
C ILE A 407 -20.11 -22.04 5.57
N SER A 408 -20.76 -20.97 6.04
CA SER A 408 -21.25 -19.89 5.18
C SER A 408 -20.44 -18.62 5.41
N ILE A 409 -19.62 -18.26 4.41
CA ILE A 409 -18.87 -17.00 4.39
C ILE A 409 -19.79 -15.90 3.86
N GLN A 410 -20.28 -15.05 4.75
CA GLN A 410 -21.24 -13.99 4.40
C GLN A 410 -20.58 -12.66 4.05
N SER A 411 -19.38 -12.40 4.56
CA SER A 411 -18.74 -11.08 4.47
C SER A 411 -17.24 -11.18 4.22
N VAL A 412 -16.74 -10.35 3.31
CA VAL A 412 -15.32 -10.17 3.02
C VAL A 412 -14.95 -8.71 3.23
N ILE A 413 -13.90 -8.45 4.01
CA ILE A 413 -13.32 -7.11 4.19
C ILE A 413 -11.87 -7.14 3.71
N ALA A 414 -11.54 -6.32 2.73
CA ALA A 414 -10.22 -6.22 2.12
C ALA A 414 -9.59 -4.87 2.47
N ILE A 415 -8.58 -4.87 3.32
CA ILE A 415 -7.80 -3.69 3.69
C ILE A 415 -6.60 -3.62 2.74
N ALA A 416 -6.41 -2.49 2.06
CA ALA A 416 -5.35 -2.20 1.08
C ALA A 416 -4.93 -3.44 0.25
N PRO A 417 -5.87 -4.17 -0.39
CA PRO A 417 -5.59 -5.51 -0.88
C PRO A 417 -4.70 -5.50 -2.12
N THR A 418 -3.96 -6.58 -2.37
CA THR A 418 -3.51 -6.86 -3.74
C THR A 418 -4.67 -7.40 -4.58
N ASP A 419 -4.56 -7.32 -5.91
CA ASP A 419 -5.49 -8.03 -6.80
C ASP A 419 -4.79 -8.47 -8.09
N LYS A 420 -3.94 -9.49 -7.97
CA LYS A 420 -3.21 -10.09 -9.09
C LYS A 420 -3.90 -11.36 -9.58
N GLN A 421 -3.78 -11.66 -10.88
CA GLN A 421 -4.22 -12.96 -11.38
C GLN A 421 -3.37 -14.09 -10.79
N VAL A 422 -4.02 -15.18 -10.41
CA VAL A 422 -3.40 -16.44 -9.95
C VAL A 422 -3.95 -17.55 -10.83
N ASP A 423 -3.09 -18.41 -11.39
CA ASP A 423 -3.50 -19.46 -12.34
C ASP A 423 -4.41 -18.92 -13.48
N ASP A 424 -4.08 -17.73 -14.02
CA ASP A 424 -4.85 -16.97 -15.04
C ASP A 424 -6.30 -16.65 -14.66
N LYS A 425 -6.59 -16.58 -13.35
CA LYS A 425 -7.91 -16.33 -12.78
C LYS A 425 -7.87 -15.20 -11.76
N SER A 426 -9.04 -14.61 -11.51
CA SER A 426 -9.31 -13.68 -10.42
C SER A 426 -10.51 -14.19 -9.61
N ALA A 427 -10.57 -13.83 -8.32
CA ALA A 427 -11.71 -14.15 -7.48
C ALA A 427 -12.97 -13.43 -7.98
N ARG A 428 -14.12 -14.11 -7.83
CA ARG A 428 -15.45 -13.56 -8.14
C ARG A 428 -16.38 -13.89 -6.99
N LEU A 429 -16.91 -12.85 -6.35
CA LEU A 429 -17.83 -13.01 -5.24
C LEU A 429 -19.26 -12.97 -5.77
N THR A 430 -20.09 -13.88 -5.27
CA THR A 430 -21.52 -13.95 -5.60
C THR A 430 -22.29 -14.15 -4.31
N ASP A 431 -23.21 -13.23 -4.00
CA ASP A 431 -24.01 -13.25 -2.77
C ASP A 431 -23.17 -13.24 -1.47
N VAL A 432 -22.08 -12.46 -1.48
CA VAL A 432 -21.20 -12.21 -0.34
C VAL A 432 -21.05 -10.69 -0.19
N ASN A 433 -21.20 -10.17 1.03
CA ASN A 433 -20.94 -8.75 1.28
C ASN A 433 -19.46 -8.44 1.09
N TYR A 434 -19.13 -7.30 0.49
CA TYR A 434 -17.73 -6.91 0.26
C TYR A 434 -17.44 -5.48 0.70
N LEU A 435 -16.43 -5.30 1.55
CA LEU A 435 -15.91 -3.98 1.91
C LEU A 435 -14.45 -3.89 1.51
N THR A 436 -14.02 -2.79 0.91
CA THR A 436 -12.59 -2.48 0.75
C THR A 436 -12.22 -1.12 1.33
N LEU A 437 -11.08 -1.05 2.02
CA LEU A 437 -10.51 0.19 2.57
C LEU A 437 -9.12 0.37 1.97
N GLN A 438 -8.77 1.53 1.42
CA GLN A 438 -7.42 1.78 0.94
C GLN A 438 -7.01 3.25 1.08
N GLY A 439 -5.73 3.47 1.39
CA GLY A 439 -5.14 4.81 1.45
C GLY A 439 -4.60 5.26 0.10
N ALA A 440 -4.72 6.55 -0.22
CA ALA A 440 -4.17 7.12 -1.45
C ALA A 440 -2.63 7.25 -1.39
N ARG A 441 -2.06 7.34 -0.18
CA ARG A 441 -0.62 7.40 0.11
C ARG A 441 -0.01 6.03 0.42
N ASP A 442 -0.67 4.96 -0.01
CA ASP A 442 -0.15 3.59 0.07
C ASP A 442 1.05 3.41 -0.87
N ALA A 443 2.27 3.35 -0.32
CA ALA A 443 3.47 3.23 -1.15
C ALA A 443 3.86 1.77 -1.46
N ASP A 444 3.21 0.76 -0.84
CA ASP A 444 3.46 -0.66 -1.12
C ASP A 444 2.51 -1.16 -2.22
N VAL A 445 1.22 -0.88 -2.09
CA VAL A 445 0.16 -1.13 -3.06
C VAL A 445 -0.42 0.22 -3.52
N ASN A 446 0.32 0.92 -4.36
CA ASN A 446 0.01 2.28 -4.84
C ASN A 446 -1.20 2.39 -5.78
N ASN A 447 -1.87 1.29 -6.10
CA ASN A 447 -3.05 1.28 -6.96
C ASN A 447 -4.24 0.77 -6.15
N PHE A 448 -5.43 1.35 -6.35
CA PHE A 448 -6.66 0.96 -5.64
C PHE A 448 -7.22 -0.39 -6.13
N TYR A 449 -6.47 -1.47 -5.89
CA TYR A 449 -6.78 -2.81 -6.36
C TYR A 449 -8.05 -3.40 -5.77
N GLY A 450 -8.46 -2.95 -4.58
CA GLY A 450 -9.73 -3.35 -3.97
C GLY A 450 -10.96 -3.00 -4.83
N ASP A 451 -10.87 -1.94 -5.63
CA ASP A 451 -11.90 -1.48 -6.56
C ASP A 451 -12.17 -2.50 -7.68
N ARG A 452 -11.12 -3.23 -8.08
CA ARG A 452 -11.24 -4.29 -9.09
C ARG A 452 -12.06 -5.48 -8.60
N GLN A 453 -11.88 -5.86 -7.33
CA GLN A 453 -12.66 -6.92 -6.70
C GLN A 453 -14.08 -6.45 -6.37
N TYR A 454 -14.27 -5.18 -6.03
CA TYR A 454 -15.60 -4.55 -5.92
C TYR A 454 -16.40 -4.73 -7.23
N GLY A 455 -15.79 -4.42 -8.38
CA GLY A 455 -16.42 -4.62 -9.70
C GLY A 455 -16.73 -6.09 -10.03
N ARG A 456 -16.00 -7.05 -9.45
CA ARG A 456 -16.24 -8.50 -9.62
C ARG A 456 -17.09 -9.14 -8.53
N THR A 457 -17.78 -8.33 -7.73
CA THR A 457 -18.75 -8.76 -6.74
C THR A 457 -20.16 -8.52 -7.27
N ALA A 458 -20.93 -9.59 -7.38
CA ALA A 458 -22.27 -9.59 -7.97
C ALA A 458 -23.31 -10.19 -7.01
N PHE A 459 -24.56 -9.80 -7.20
CA PHE A 459 -25.69 -10.25 -6.38
C PHE A 459 -26.75 -10.90 -7.27
N THR A 460 -27.38 -11.97 -6.76
CA THR A 460 -28.57 -12.56 -7.38
C THR A 460 -29.84 -11.80 -6.96
N GLU A 461 -30.94 -11.98 -7.70
CA GLU A 461 -32.21 -11.28 -7.43
C GLU A 461 -32.76 -11.51 -6.02
N GLN A 462 -32.45 -12.65 -5.38
CA GLN A 462 -32.92 -13.00 -4.03
C GLN A 462 -31.95 -12.56 -2.91
N SER A 463 -30.84 -11.91 -3.26
CA SER A 463 -29.79 -11.52 -2.33
C SER A 463 -30.21 -10.32 -1.48
N ASP A 464 -29.69 -10.24 -0.26
CA ASP A 464 -29.83 -9.10 0.67
C ASP A 464 -28.48 -8.39 0.93
N LYS A 465 -27.47 -8.74 0.14
CA LYS A 465 -26.08 -8.37 0.34
C LYS A 465 -25.74 -7.02 -0.29
N PHE A 466 -24.67 -6.39 0.20
CA PHE A 466 -24.16 -5.15 -0.35
C PHE A 466 -22.64 -5.12 -0.41
N LYS A 467 -22.10 -4.22 -1.23
CA LYS A 467 -20.68 -3.94 -1.35
C LYS A 467 -20.40 -2.46 -1.17
N ALA A 468 -19.25 -2.16 -0.59
CA ALA A 468 -18.79 -0.81 -0.34
C ALA A 468 -17.27 -0.69 -0.55
N ALA A 469 -16.81 0.52 -0.87
CA ALA A 469 -15.40 0.86 -0.95
C ALA A 469 -15.17 2.21 -0.27
N LEU A 470 -14.03 2.37 0.41
CA LEU A 470 -13.58 3.65 0.96
C LEU A 470 -12.13 3.90 0.55
N TYR A 471 -11.89 5.02 -0.11
CA TYR A 471 -10.58 5.55 -0.45
C TYR A 471 -10.27 6.74 0.44
N ILE A 472 -9.10 6.73 1.08
CA ILE A 472 -8.74 7.64 2.19
C ILE A 472 -7.50 8.44 1.76
N ALA A 473 -7.61 9.76 1.60
CA ALA A 473 -6.55 10.55 0.99
C ALA A 473 -5.21 10.44 1.74
N ASP A 474 -5.22 10.55 3.06
CA ASP A 474 -3.97 10.67 3.84
C ASP A 474 -3.54 9.38 4.57
N ALA A 475 -4.13 8.24 4.22
CA ALA A 475 -3.74 6.93 4.76
C ALA A 475 -2.66 6.25 3.91
N ASN A 476 -1.79 5.48 4.56
CA ASN A 476 -0.76 4.65 3.90
C ASN A 476 -1.07 3.14 4.00
N HIS A 477 -0.16 2.27 3.54
CA HIS A 477 -0.33 0.82 3.65
C HIS A 477 -0.24 0.34 5.12
N SER A 478 0.78 0.80 5.84
CA SER A 478 1.25 0.08 7.01
C SER A 478 0.43 0.29 8.27
N GLN A 479 -0.10 1.50 8.49
CA GLN A 479 -0.66 1.89 9.80
C GLN A 479 -1.97 1.17 10.15
N PHE A 480 -2.59 0.47 9.20
CA PHE A 480 -3.71 -0.45 9.46
C PHE A 480 -3.32 -1.62 10.39
N ASN A 481 -2.05 -2.02 10.38
CA ASN A 481 -1.49 -3.04 11.26
C ASN A 481 -0.58 -2.35 12.31
N SER A 482 -0.86 -2.52 13.60
CA SER A 482 -0.12 -1.81 14.65
C SER A 482 1.35 -2.23 14.79
N ASP A 483 1.76 -3.36 14.21
CA ASP A 483 3.12 -3.88 14.31
C ASP A 483 4.04 -3.37 13.18
N TRP A 484 3.48 -2.85 12.09
CA TRP A 484 4.26 -2.49 10.88
C TRP A 484 4.86 -1.07 10.93
N GLY A 485 4.32 -0.20 11.78
CA GLY A 485 4.78 1.18 11.92
C GLY A 485 4.33 2.09 10.77
N ARG A 486 5.05 3.20 10.56
CA ARG A 486 4.67 4.27 9.61
C ARG A 486 5.30 4.17 8.21
N MET A 487 6.16 3.19 7.98
CA MET A 487 6.99 3.13 6.78
C MET A 487 6.60 1.91 5.95
N ASP A 488 5.98 2.15 4.79
CA ASP A 488 5.50 1.12 3.86
C ASP A 488 6.61 0.26 3.23
N GLU A 489 7.86 0.65 3.43
CA GLU A 489 9.01 -0.10 2.99
C GLU A 489 10.10 -0.05 4.05
N ARG A 490 10.90 -1.12 4.17
CA ARG A 490 12.03 -1.13 5.10
C ARG A 490 13.21 -0.29 4.58
N PRO A 491 14.10 0.17 5.47
CA PRO A 491 15.35 0.76 5.05
C PRO A 491 16.17 -0.19 4.15
N PRO A 492 16.91 0.34 3.16
CA PRO A 492 17.10 1.77 2.92
C PRO A 492 16.03 2.42 2.01
N GLY A 493 15.22 1.64 1.27
CA GLY A 493 14.21 2.18 0.34
C GLY A 493 13.20 3.09 1.04
N GLY A 494 12.69 2.65 2.18
CA GLY A 494 11.75 3.42 3.01
C GLY A 494 12.27 4.78 3.52
N LEU A 495 13.59 5.02 3.49
CA LEU A 495 14.17 6.32 3.86
C LEU A 495 13.86 7.40 2.82
N PHE A 496 13.55 7.02 1.58
CA PHE A 496 13.22 7.93 0.49
C PHE A 496 11.73 8.26 0.40
N LEU A 497 10.86 7.50 1.09
CA LEU A 497 9.42 7.75 1.12
C LEU A 497 9.07 9.06 1.83
N ASN A 498 8.23 9.85 1.19
CA ASN A 498 7.51 10.97 1.80
C ASN A 498 6.49 10.44 2.80
N ARG A 499 6.55 11.01 4.01
CA ARG A 499 5.63 10.70 5.11
C ARG A 499 5.01 11.96 5.70
N GLN A 500 5.18 13.10 5.01
CA GLN A 500 4.48 14.33 5.35
C GLN A 500 2.98 14.13 5.09
N ASP A 501 2.16 14.75 5.92
CA ASP A 501 0.70 14.75 5.84
C ASP A 501 0.03 13.37 5.91
N LEU A 502 0.75 12.32 6.35
CA LEU A 502 0.12 11.05 6.71
C LEU A 502 -0.71 11.22 7.98
N LEU A 503 -1.92 10.67 7.99
CA LEU A 503 -2.71 10.49 9.20
C LEU A 503 -1.86 9.88 10.32
N GLU A 504 -2.14 10.27 11.55
CA GLU A 504 -1.54 9.59 12.68
C GLU A 504 -2.00 8.12 12.73
N ALA A 505 -1.14 7.25 13.24
CA ALA A 505 -1.39 5.81 13.14
C ALA A 505 -2.70 5.40 13.84
N GLU A 506 -3.08 6.09 14.92
CA GLU A 506 -4.36 5.84 15.60
C GLU A 506 -5.56 6.37 14.83
N GLU A 507 -5.42 7.47 14.09
CA GLU A 507 -6.49 8.02 13.25
C GLU A 507 -6.82 7.07 12.09
N GLN A 508 -5.79 6.52 11.43
CA GLN A 508 -6.00 5.52 10.39
C GLN A 508 -6.63 4.22 10.92
N ARG A 509 -6.24 3.79 12.13
CA ARG A 509 -6.90 2.66 12.81
C ARG A 509 -8.31 3.00 13.27
N GLN A 510 -8.61 4.25 13.62
CA GLN A 510 -9.95 4.71 13.93
C GLN A 510 -10.90 4.52 12.74
N ILE A 511 -10.46 4.87 11.53
CA ILE A 511 -11.22 4.59 10.30
C ILE A 511 -11.52 3.09 10.17
N SER A 512 -10.50 2.25 10.40
CA SER A 512 -10.65 0.79 10.33
C SER A 512 -11.64 0.26 11.36
N LYS A 513 -11.56 0.71 12.63
CA LYS A 513 -12.51 0.34 13.67
C LYS A 513 -13.94 0.71 13.28
N VAL A 514 -14.17 1.94 12.82
CA VAL A 514 -15.49 2.44 12.41
C VAL A 514 -16.07 1.57 11.29
N TYR A 515 -15.36 1.44 10.17
CA TYR A 515 -15.86 0.75 9.00
C TYR A 515 -16.00 -0.76 9.20
N VAL A 516 -14.99 -1.42 9.80
CA VAL A 516 -15.05 -2.87 10.06
C VAL A 516 -16.19 -3.20 11.02
N SER A 517 -16.32 -2.45 12.11
CA SER A 517 -17.37 -2.69 13.11
C SER A 517 -18.76 -2.44 12.55
N ALA A 518 -19.00 -1.28 11.94
CA ALA A 518 -20.29 -0.94 11.32
C ALA A 518 -20.69 -1.98 10.28
N PHE A 519 -19.74 -2.45 9.47
CA PHE A 519 -20.01 -3.42 8.41
C PHE A 519 -20.40 -4.78 8.97
N LEU A 520 -19.70 -5.27 10.00
CA LEU A 520 -20.03 -6.56 10.61
C LEU A 520 -21.27 -6.50 11.50
N GLN A 521 -21.58 -5.35 12.09
CA GLN A 521 -22.88 -5.13 12.75
C GLN A 521 -24.02 -5.23 11.73
N ALA A 522 -23.91 -4.57 10.58
CA ALA A 522 -24.92 -4.64 9.52
C ALA A 522 -25.02 -6.05 8.89
N THR A 523 -23.88 -6.72 8.66
CA THR A 523 -23.84 -7.94 7.82
C THR A 523 -23.90 -9.26 8.59
N LEU A 524 -23.42 -9.32 9.84
CA LEU A 524 -23.47 -10.53 10.66
C LEU A 524 -24.49 -10.43 11.81
N LEU A 525 -24.62 -9.24 12.41
CA LEU A 525 -25.55 -9.01 13.53
C LEU A 525 -26.93 -8.54 13.07
N GLY A 526 -27.07 -8.10 11.81
CA GLY A 526 -28.33 -7.64 11.23
C GLY A 526 -28.74 -6.24 11.67
N ASP A 527 -27.82 -5.45 12.20
CA ASP A 527 -28.08 -4.06 12.58
C ASP A 527 -27.91 -3.13 11.37
N GLU A 528 -28.98 -3.05 10.57
CA GLU A 528 -28.99 -2.25 9.35
C GLU A 528 -28.93 -0.74 9.59
N SER A 529 -29.05 -0.27 10.84
CA SER A 529 -28.99 1.16 11.17
C SER A 529 -27.65 1.80 10.80
N TYR A 530 -26.58 1.00 10.70
CA TYR A 530 -25.27 1.44 10.24
C TYR A 530 -25.09 1.45 8.71
N LYS A 531 -26.02 0.90 7.92
CA LYS A 531 -25.93 0.90 6.44
C LYS A 531 -25.76 2.30 5.81
N PRO A 532 -26.40 3.38 6.31
CA PRO A 532 -26.23 4.71 5.73
C PRO A 532 -24.78 5.22 5.68
N LEU A 533 -23.91 4.78 6.62
CA LEU A 533 -22.47 5.10 6.60
C LEU A 533 -21.79 4.68 5.30
N PHE A 534 -22.22 3.55 4.72
CA PHE A 534 -21.64 3.02 3.50
C PHE A 534 -22.23 3.66 2.25
N LYS A 535 -23.50 4.09 2.31
CA LYS A 535 -24.16 4.87 1.25
C LYS A 535 -23.51 6.25 1.13
N ASP A 536 -23.29 6.91 2.26
CA ASP A 536 -22.68 8.23 2.36
C ASP A 536 -21.80 8.33 3.61
N TYR A 537 -20.47 8.44 3.41
CA TYR A 537 -19.50 8.52 4.50
C TYR A 537 -19.74 9.74 5.40
N ARG A 538 -20.37 10.79 4.88
CA ARG A 538 -20.56 12.07 5.57
C ARG A 538 -21.42 11.94 6.81
N THR A 539 -22.35 10.98 6.76
CA THR A 539 -23.22 10.62 7.88
C THR A 539 -22.44 10.15 9.12
N GLY A 540 -21.19 9.70 8.95
CA GLY A 540 -20.30 9.23 10.02
C GLY A 540 -19.09 10.12 10.30
N LEU A 541 -19.02 11.35 9.78
CA LEU A 541 -17.86 12.24 9.95
C LEU A 541 -17.50 12.49 11.43
N ALA A 542 -18.50 12.49 12.31
CA ALA A 542 -18.29 12.62 13.76
C ALA A 542 -17.43 11.49 14.37
N TRP A 543 -17.26 10.37 13.67
CA TRP A 543 -16.46 9.22 14.12
C TRP A 543 -15.12 9.06 13.38
N LEU A 544 -14.91 9.86 12.33
CA LEU A 544 -13.78 9.75 11.40
C LEU A 544 -12.81 10.93 11.61
N PRO A 545 -11.49 10.71 11.42
CA PRO A 545 -10.53 11.80 11.43
C PRO A 545 -10.71 12.72 10.21
N GLU A 546 -10.20 13.95 10.31
CA GLU A 546 -10.23 14.93 9.24
C GLU A 546 -9.26 14.52 8.11
N THR A 547 -9.81 14.15 6.96
CA THR A 547 -9.12 13.93 5.68
C THR A 547 -10.19 13.89 4.58
N ALA A 548 -9.78 13.76 3.31
CA ALA A 548 -10.71 13.55 2.21
C ALA A 548 -11.02 12.06 2.04
N TYR A 549 -12.30 11.78 1.75
CA TYR A 549 -12.81 10.43 1.53
C TYR A 549 -13.54 10.35 0.19
N VAL A 550 -13.45 9.20 -0.45
CA VAL A 550 -14.29 8.83 -1.59
C VAL A 550 -14.89 7.45 -1.32
N ASN A 551 -16.21 7.30 -1.42
CA ASN A 551 -16.87 6.02 -1.20
C ASN A 551 -17.64 5.53 -2.44
N ARG A 552 -17.69 4.21 -2.59
CA ARG A 552 -18.62 3.51 -3.50
C ARG A 552 -19.59 2.67 -2.70
N TYR A 553 -20.81 2.53 -3.19
CA TYR A 553 -21.83 1.67 -2.60
C TYR A 553 -22.74 1.05 -3.65
N GLU A 554 -23.08 -0.22 -3.46
CA GLU A 554 -24.10 -0.91 -4.23
C GLU A 554 -24.73 -2.02 -3.37
N GLN A 555 -26.05 -2.14 -3.41
CA GLN A 555 -26.79 -3.23 -2.75
C GLN A 555 -27.53 -4.09 -3.77
N SER A 556 -27.92 -5.30 -3.38
CA SER A 556 -28.61 -6.26 -4.26
C SER A 556 -29.88 -5.73 -4.93
N ALA A 557 -30.59 -4.80 -4.29
CA ALA A 557 -31.78 -4.14 -4.82
C ALA A 557 -31.50 -3.06 -5.89
N PHE A 558 -30.25 -2.92 -6.35
CA PHE A 558 -29.89 -1.98 -7.42
C PHE A 558 -30.58 -2.34 -8.74
N THR A 559 -31.39 -1.41 -9.24
CA THR A 559 -32.05 -1.54 -10.56
C THR A 559 -31.23 -0.80 -11.60
N GLU A 560 -30.49 -1.54 -12.43
CA GLU A 560 -29.64 -0.98 -13.49
C GLU A 560 -30.47 -0.23 -14.54
N ILE A 561 -30.04 1.01 -14.84
CA ILE A 561 -30.39 1.76 -16.06
C ILE A 561 -29.25 1.66 -17.07
N ALA A 562 -28.02 1.94 -16.62
CA ALA A 562 -26.84 1.90 -17.45
C ALA A 562 -25.58 1.45 -16.69
N ARG A 563 -24.87 0.48 -17.27
CA ARG A 563 -23.49 0.10 -16.95
C ARG A 563 -22.68 -0.05 -18.23
N TYR A 564 -21.41 0.32 -18.19
CA TYR A 564 -20.55 0.31 -19.39
C TYR A 564 -19.48 -0.78 -19.39
N ASP A 565 -19.44 -1.63 -18.36
CA ASP A 565 -18.45 -2.71 -18.18
C ASP A 565 -18.29 -3.65 -19.40
N ASP A 566 -19.34 -3.86 -20.20
CA ASP A 566 -19.26 -4.71 -21.39
C ASP A 566 -18.50 -4.07 -22.57
N GLY A 567 -18.29 -2.76 -22.54
CA GLY A 567 -17.58 -1.96 -23.54
C GLY A 567 -18.23 -1.90 -24.92
N LYS A 568 -19.47 -2.36 -25.09
CA LYS A 568 -20.11 -2.57 -26.40
C LYS A 568 -21.22 -1.57 -26.69
N ARG A 569 -21.94 -1.14 -25.66
CA ARG A 569 -23.22 -0.44 -25.81
C ARG A 569 -23.10 1.03 -25.43
N LYS A 570 -22.61 1.83 -26.37
CA LYS A 570 -22.44 3.29 -26.20
C LYS A 570 -23.77 4.03 -26.12
N THR A 571 -24.72 3.72 -27.00
CA THR A 571 -25.97 4.49 -27.19
C THR A 571 -27.25 3.71 -26.87
N VAL A 572 -27.14 2.41 -26.58
CA VAL A 572 -28.29 1.53 -26.32
C VAL A 572 -28.20 1.03 -24.88
N LEU A 573 -29.16 1.42 -24.05
CA LEU A 573 -29.21 1.07 -22.64
C LEU A 573 -29.86 -0.30 -22.40
N LYS A 574 -29.94 -0.71 -21.13
CA LYS A 574 -30.70 -1.91 -20.72
C LYS A 574 -32.14 -1.84 -21.26
N ASP A 575 -32.68 -2.99 -21.66
CA ASP A 575 -34.06 -3.16 -22.14
C ASP A 575 -34.47 -2.27 -23.34
N GLY A 576 -33.49 -1.72 -24.08
CA GLY A 576 -33.75 -0.92 -25.29
C GLY A 576 -33.93 0.59 -25.05
N GLY A 577 -33.57 1.08 -23.85
CA GLY A 577 -33.40 2.52 -23.63
C GLY A 577 -32.29 3.12 -24.51
N LYS A 578 -32.15 4.45 -24.51
CA LYS A 578 -31.19 5.16 -25.38
C LYS A 578 -30.36 6.16 -24.60
N ALA A 579 -29.10 6.29 -24.96
CA ALA A 579 -28.25 7.37 -24.49
C ALA A 579 -27.94 8.34 -25.63
N THR A 580 -28.03 9.64 -25.37
CA THR A 580 -27.59 10.69 -26.31
C THR A 580 -26.80 11.79 -25.60
N ALA A 581 -25.89 12.47 -26.31
CA ALA A 581 -25.24 13.66 -25.79
C ALA A 581 -25.26 14.79 -26.79
N THR A 582 -25.33 15.97 -26.21
CA THR A 582 -25.33 17.23 -26.93
C THR A 582 -24.31 18.15 -26.28
N GLY A 583 -23.50 18.85 -27.08
CA GLY A 583 -22.51 19.81 -26.57
C GLY A 583 -21.22 19.21 -26.01
N MET A 584 -21.06 17.88 -26.00
CA MET A 584 -19.81 17.22 -25.60
C MET A 584 -18.71 17.41 -26.66
N LYS A 585 -17.49 17.71 -26.23
CA LYS A 585 -16.27 17.65 -27.06
C LYS A 585 -15.96 16.20 -27.41
N GLU A 586 -16.01 15.33 -26.41
CA GLU A 586 -15.82 13.89 -26.57
C GLU A 586 -16.76 13.11 -25.65
N TRP A 587 -17.23 11.97 -26.14
CA TRP A 587 -17.89 10.95 -25.33
C TRP A 587 -17.42 9.60 -25.86
N GLN A 588 -16.88 8.75 -24.99
CA GLN A 588 -16.56 7.36 -25.31
C GLN A 588 -16.71 6.41 -24.12
N ILE A 589 -16.84 5.11 -24.39
CA ILE A 589 -16.72 4.11 -23.33
C ILE A 589 -15.25 3.79 -23.17
N GLU A 590 -14.70 4.03 -21.99
CA GLU A 590 -13.29 3.74 -21.70
C GLU A 590 -13.11 3.01 -20.38
N SER A 591 -11.93 2.43 -20.21
CA SER A 591 -11.57 1.73 -18.98
C SER A 591 -11.08 2.74 -17.95
N ALA A 592 -11.50 2.60 -16.70
CA ALA A 592 -10.81 3.30 -15.62
C ALA A 592 -9.40 2.71 -15.48
N GLU A 593 -8.37 3.53 -15.63
CA GLU A 593 -6.96 3.12 -15.54
C GLU A 593 -6.37 3.47 -14.18
N ASP A 594 -5.60 2.55 -13.59
CA ASP A 594 -4.85 2.82 -12.36
C ASP A 594 -3.61 3.70 -12.61
N ARG A 595 -2.80 3.95 -11.58
CA ARG A 595 -1.56 4.76 -11.69
C ARG A 595 -0.51 4.14 -12.60
N ASP A 596 -0.62 2.86 -12.95
CA ASP A 596 0.27 2.19 -13.90
C ASP A 596 -0.28 2.21 -15.35
N GLY A 597 -1.41 2.88 -15.61
CA GLY A 597 -2.10 2.85 -16.90
C GLY A 597 -2.76 1.50 -17.20
N LYS A 598 -3.08 0.70 -16.18
CA LYS A 598 -3.72 -0.61 -16.33
C LYS A 598 -5.20 -0.53 -16.00
N ASN A 599 -6.00 -1.25 -16.77
CA ASN A 599 -7.44 -1.37 -16.56
C ASN A 599 -7.78 -1.91 -15.16
N LYS A 600 -8.65 -1.19 -14.43
CA LYS A 600 -9.18 -1.54 -13.10
C LYS A 600 -10.30 -2.61 -13.14
N GLY A 601 -10.62 -3.14 -14.30
CA GLY A 601 -11.70 -4.10 -14.51
C GLY A 601 -13.09 -3.48 -14.60
N THR A 602 -13.19 -2.15 -14.54
CA THR A 602 -14.42 -1.37 -14.71
C THR A 602 -14.31 -0.46 -15.93
N LYS A 603 -15.43 -0.25 -16.61
CA LYS A 603 -15.53 0.70 -17.71
C LYS A 603 -16.69 1.65 -17.48
N GLY A 604 -16.47 2.93 -17.73
CA GLY A 604 -17.49 3.96 -17.65
C GLY A 604 -17.66 4.71 -18.97
N ILE A 605 -18.62 5.63 -18.98
CA ILE A 605 -18.77 6.59 -20.07
C ILE A 605 -17.98 7.86 -19.74
N GLU A 606 -16.90 8.10 -20.49
CA GLU A 606 -16.15 9.35 -20.42
C GLU A 606 -16.93 10.45 -21.14
N LEU A 607 -17.02 11.60 -20.49
CA LEU A 607 -17.71 12.79 -20.98
C LEU A 607 -16.78 13.98 -20.81
N GLU A 608 -16.41 14.62 -21.92
CA GLU A 608 -15.55 15.80 -21.95
C GLU A 608 -16.27 16.97 -22.61
N TRP A 609 -16.20 18.15 -21.99
CA TRP A 609 -16.77 19.39 -22.51
C TRP A 609 -15.83 20.58 -22.34
N ASN A 610 -16.02 21.59 -23.19
CA ASN A 610 -15.26 22.85 -23.18
C ASN A 610 -16.16 24.09 -23.22
N LYS A 611 -17.46 23.90 -23.04
CA LYS A 611 -18.47 24.95 -22.91
C LYS A 611 -19.53 24.51 -21.90
N PRO A 612 -20.09 25.43 -21.11
CA PRO A 612 -21.17 25.11 -20.19
C PRO A 612 -22.45 24.70 -20.96
N GLY A 613 -23.25 23.83 -20.33
CA GLY A 613 -24.52 23.35 -20.86
C GLY A 613 -24.43 22.07 -21.70
N ALA A 614 -23.29 21.36 -21.67
CA ALA A 614 -23.19 20.03 -22.27
C ALA A 614 -24.10 19.05 -21.53
N GLN A 615 -24.73 18.12 -22.25
CA GLN A 615 -25.74 17.22 -21.70
C GLN A 615 -25.47 15.77 -22.06
N TYR A 616 -25.70 14.89 -21.10
CA TYR A 616 -25.74 13.44 -21.25
C TYR A 616 -27.12 12.94 -20.82
N GLU A 617 -27.90 12.47 -21.78
CA GLU A 617 -29.31 12.12 -21.62
C GLU A 617 -29.52 10.60 -21.75
N LEU A 618 -30.27 10.03 -20.82
CA LEU A 618 -30.68 8.63 -20.76
C LEU A 618 -32.21 8.56 -20.90
N GLU A 619 -32.71 8.06 -22.03
CA GLU A 619 -34.12 7.71 -22.22
C GLU A 619 -34.35 6.27 -21.74
N LEU A 620 -35.20 6.11 -20.73
CA LEU A 620 -35.49 4.83 -20.09
C LEU A 620 -36.48 4.02 -20.93
N SER A 621 -36.32 2.69 -20.89
CA SER A 621 -37.35 1.81 -21.46
C SER A 621 -38.54 1.72 -20.50
N PRO A 622 -39.78 1.51 -21.00
CA PRO A 622 -40.93 1.27 -20.13
C PRO A 622 -40.74 0.10 -19.17
N LYS A 623 -39.95 -0.91 -19.56
CA LYS A 623 -39.66 -2.09 -18.73
C LYS A 623 -38.80 -1.71 -17.53
N THR A 624 -37.78 -0.87 -17.74
CA THR A 624 -36.90 -0.38 -16.67
C THR A 624 -37.68 0.46 -15.66
N SER A 625 -38.60 1.32 -16.12
CA SER A 625 -39.47 2.09 -15.24
C SER A 625 -40.43 1.21 -14.42
N ILE A 626 -40.95 0.11 -15.00
CA ILE A 626 -41.79 -0.86 -14.26
C ILE A 626 -40.97 -1.65 -13.23
N GLU A 627 -39.73 -2.05 -13.55
CA GLU A 627 -38.85 -2.71 -12.57
C GLU A 627 -38.61 -1.82 -11.33
N ALA A 628 -38.66 -0.49 -11.49
CA ALA A 628 -38.56 0.48 -10.41
C ALA A 628 -39.86 0.67 -9.58
N GLU A 629 -41.01 0.14 -10.00
CA GLU A 629 -42.32 0.25 -9.29
C GLU A 629 -42.31 -0.42 -7.91
N GLY A 630 -41.40 -1.38 -7.68
CA GLY A 630 -41.25 -2.06 -6.39
C GLY A 630 -40.54 -1.26 -5.29
N LEU A 631 -40.03 -0.06 -5.60
CA LEU A 631 -39.26 0.79 -4.67
C LEU A 631 -40.21 1.76 -3.94
N THR A 632 -40.51 1.50 -2.67
CA THR A 632 -41.43 2.32 -1.85
C THR A 632 -40.90 3.72 -1.52
N GLU A 633 -39.58 3.87 -1.45
CA GLU A 633 -38.81 5.12 -1.32
C GLU A 633 -37.60 4.95 -2.25
N GLY A 634 -37.48 5.76 -3.30
CA GLY A 634 -36.50 5.54 -4.37
C GLY A 634 -35.41 6.59 -4.37
N ASN A 635 -34.17 6.15 -4.58
CA ASN A 635 -33.02 7.01 -4.84
C ASN A 635 -32.55 6.82 -6.28
N LEU A 636 -32.26 7.91 -6.98
CA LEU A 636 -31.43 7.86 -8.18
C LEU A 636 -29.98 7.72 -7.72
N VAL A 637 -29.26 6.74 -8.27
CA VAL A 637 -27.86 6.49 -7.92
C VAL A 637 -27.01 6.39 -9.17
N PHE A 638 -25.81 6.97 -9.09
CA PHE A 638 -24.78 6.82 -10.11
C PHE A 638 -23.39 6.92 -9.46
N SER A 639 -22.40 6.35 -10.13
CA SER A 639 -20.99 6.50 -9.77
C SER A 639 -20.31 7.47 -10.73
N MET A 640 -19.53 8.41 -10.20
CA MET A 640 -18.76 9.37 -11.01
C MET A 640 -17.31 9.47 -10.54
N ALA A 641 -16.36 9.43 -11.47
CA ALA A 641 -14.96 9.76 -11.24
C ALA A 641 -14.61 11.07 -11.96
N ASN A 642 -13.94 11.99 -11.26
CA ASN A 642 -13.41 13.21 -11.84
C ASN A 642 -12.06 12.91 -12.54
N LEU A 643 -11.96 13.25 -13.83
CA LEU A 643 -10.79 13.00 -14.68
C LEU A 643 -9.98 14.27 -14.95
N GLU A 644 -9.95 15.22 -13.99
CA GLU A 644 -9.20 16.48 -14.13
C GLU A 644 -7.71 16.29 -14.43
N ARG A 645 -7.09 15.19 -13.96
CA ARG A 645 -5.71 14.83 -14.30
C ARG A 645 -5.53 14.73 -15.82
N ASP A 646 -6.42 14.05 -16.51
CA ASP A 646 -6.33 13.83 -17.94
C ASP A 646 -6.43 15.16 -18.72
N LEU A 647 -7.26 16.10 -18.22
CA LEU A 647 -7.34 17.46 -18.78
C LEU A 647 -6.04 18.23 -18.57
N ALA A 648 -5.46 18.17 -17.37
CA ALA A 648 -4.20 18.84 -17.09
C ALA A 648 -3.06 18.27 -17.95
N SER A 649 -2.99 16.95 -18.12
CA SER A 649 -2.00 16.30 -19.00
C SER A 649 -2.16 16.68 -20.47
N GLN A 650 -3.40 16.87 -20.95
CA GLN A 650 -3.65 17.35 -22.31
C GLN A 650 -3.12 18.77 -22.52
N VAL A 651 -3.36 19.69 -21.56
CA VAL A 651 -2.86 21.06 -21.64
C VAL A 651 -1.33 21.10 -21.70
N VAL A 652 -0.65 20.33 -20.83
CA VAL A 652 0.81 20.23 -20.85
C VAL A 652 1.31 19.68 -22.19
N ALA A 653 0.67 18.64 -22.74
CA ALA A 653 1.05 18.07 -24.03
C ALA A 653 0.83 19.02 -25.21
N GLU A 654 -0.22 19.84 -25.19
CA GLU A 654 -0.48 20.88 -26.19
C GLU A 654 0.57 22.01 -26.10
N ASP A 655 0.92 22.46 -24.90
CA ASP A 655 1.97 23.47 -24.67
C ASP A 655 3.37 22.98 -25.09
N GLU A 656 3.71 21.70 -24.82
CA GLU A 656 4.96 21.09 -25.28
C GLU A 656 5.03 20.93 -26.81
N ALA A 657 3.90 20.64 -27.46
CA ALA A 657 3.81 20.54 -28.91
C ALA A 657 3.99 21.90 -29.61
N GLU A 658 3.57 22.99 -28.98
CA GLU A 658 3.79 24.36 -29.48
C GLU A 658 5.20 24.89 -29.15
N THR A 659 5.84 24.39 -28.10
CA THR A 659 7.19 24.79 -27.66
C THR A 659 8.24 23.74 -28.02
N SER A 660 8.53 23.57 -29.32
CA SER A 660 9.68 22.76 -29.76
C SER A 660 11.01 23.42 -29.31
N ASN A 661 11.48 23.11 -28.10
CA ASN A 661 12.86 23.14 -27.57
C ASN A 661 12.91 23.43 -26.05
N ALA A 662 12.33 22.57 -25.20
CA ALA A 662 12.72 22.49 -23.79
C ALA A 662 12.33 21.12 -23.20
N ALA A 663 13.03 20.06 -23.59
CA ALA A 663 12.98 18.82 -22.81
C ALA A 663 13.70 19.10 -21.49
N ASN A 664 12.95 19.18 -20.37
CA ASN A 664 13.31 18.69 -19.03
C ASN A 664 12.43 19.19 -17.85
N ASP A 665 11.33 19.94 -18.04
CA ASP A 665 10.56 20.50 -16.92
C ASP A 665 9.03 20.24 -17.01
N ALA A 666 8.60 19.00 -17.27
CA ALA A 666 7.17 18.63 -17.26
C ALA A 666 6.54 18.75 -15.86
N ASP A 667 7.31 18.48 -14.80
CA ASP A 667 6.84 18.57 -13.40
C ASP A 667 6.60 20.01 -12.92
N ALA A 668 7.28 21.00 -13.52
CA ALA A 668 7.06 22.41 -13.17
C ALA A 668 5.84 23.01 -13.89
N ALA A 669 5.49 22.50 -15.08
CA ALA A 669 4.36 22.99 -15.87
C ALA A 669 2.99 22.52 -15.31
N ALA A 670 2.93 21.35 -14.68
CA ALA A 670 1.71 20.86 -14.01
C ALA A 670 1.38 21.62 -12.71
N ALA A 671 2.37 22.30 -12.10
CA ALA A 671 2.18 23.07 -10.88
C ALA A 671 1.76 24.54 -11.14
N ASP A 672 2.01 25.08 -12.33
CA ASP A 672 1.69 26.48 -12.71
C ASP A 672 0.43 26.60 -13.59
N THR A 673 -0.10 25.48 -14.08
CA THR A 673 -1.44 25.42 -14.67
C THR A 673 -2.47 25.19 -13.56
N GLY A 674 -3.22 26.24 -13.20
CA GLY A 674 -4.26 26.11 -12.18
C GLY A 674 -5.22 24.96 -12.51
N LEU A 675 -5.51 24.10 -11.52
CA LEU A 675 -6.48 23.01 -11.68
C LEU A 675 -7.78 23.55 -12.30
N PRO A 676 -8.40 22.82 -13.25
CA PRO A 676 -9.70 23.23 -13.75
C PRO A 676 -10.71 23.34 -12.59
N PRO A 677 -11.76 24.17 -12.72
CA PRO A 677 -12.83 24.18 -11.71
C PRO A 677 -13.42 22.78 -11.56
N LEU A 678 -13.87 22.41 -10.35
CA LEU A 678 -14.59 21.16 -10.18
C LEU A 678 -15.83 21.16 -11.09
N PRO A 679 -16.19 20.02 -11.70
CA PRO A 679 -17.41 19.91 -12.48
C PRO A 679 -18.63 20.30 -11.63
N ALA A 680 -19.44 21.22 -12.14
CA ALA A 680 -20.75 21.52 -11.58
C ALA A 680 -21.80 20.82 -12.44
N VAL A 681 -22.68 20.04 -11.80
CA VAL A 681 -23.63 19.16 -12.49
C VAL A 681 -25.04 19.43 -12.00
N GLU A 682 -25.96 19.64 -12.92
CA GLU A 682 -27.40 19.69 -12.71
C GLU A 682 -28.02 18.37 -13.19
N ILE A 683 -28.84 17.73 -12.37
CA ILE A 683 -29.54 16.49 -12.70
C ILE A 683 -31.01 16.81 -12.96
N GLU A 684 -31.50 16.51 -14.16
CA GLU A 684 -32.90 16.69 -14.55
C GLU A 684 -33.60 15.34 -14.70
N LEU A 685 -34.77 15.19 -14.06
CA LEU A 685 -35.66 14.04 -14.24
C LEU A 685 -36.88 14.49 -15.05
N THR A 686 -37.17 13.80 -16.15
CA THR A 686 -38.40 14.03 -16.93
C THR A 686 -39.37 12.86 -16.76
N THR A 687 -40.59 13.17 -16.34
CA THR A 687 -41.66 12.17 -16.18
C THR A 687 -42.26 11.74 -17.52
N VAL A 688 -42.97 10.62 -17.55
CA VAL A 688 -43.75 10.14 -18.70
C VAL A 688 -44.79 11.15 -19.19
N ASN A 689 -45.22 12.08 -18.33
CA ASN A 689 -46.17 13.15 -18.65
C ASN A 689 -45.48 14.41 -19.23
N GLY A 690 -44.14 14.41 -19.29
CA GLY A 690 -43.34 15.53 -19.80
C GLY A 690 -43.05 16.63 -18.78
N GLU A 691 -43.31 16.39 -17.49
CA GLU A 691 -42.88 17.31 -16.42
C GLU A 691 -41.40 17.07 -16.15
N SER A 692 -40.58 18.14 -16.17
CA SER A 692 -39.15 18.10 -15.83
C SER A 692 -38.91 18.81 -14.50
N VAL A 693 -38.06 18.22 -13.68
CA VAL A 693 -37.58 18.79 -12.42
C VAL A 693 -36.06 18.67 -12.34
N GLU A 694 -35.41 19.64 -11.72
CA GLU A 694 -33.96 19.79 -11.73
C GLU A 694 -33.44 19.89 -10.29
N LEU A 695 -32.30 19.26 -10.04
CA LEU A 695 -31.58 19.29 -8.78
C LEU A 695 -30.10 19.58 -9.04
N VAL A 696 -29.53 20.51 -8.29
CA VAL A 696 -28.09 20.83 -8.37
C VAL A 696 -27.32 19.82 -7.53
N LEU A 697 -26.35 19.13 -8.13
CA LEU A 697 -25.61 18.07 -7.45
C LEU A 697 -24.85 18.59 -6.21
N ASP A 698 -24.28 19.79 -6.30
CA ASP A 698 -23.52 20.44 -5.22
C ASP A 698 -24.36 20.72 -3.96
N ASP A 699 -25.68 20.86 -4.09
CA ASP A 699 -26.59 21.04 -2.94
C ASP A 699 -26.68 19.75 -2.10
N ILE A 700 -26.43 18.58 -2.72
CA ILE A 700 -26.47 17.27 -2.07
C ILE A 700 -25.07 16.79 -1.74
N MET A 701 -24.19 16.73 -2.74
CA MET A 701 -22.79 16.34 -2.61
C MET A 701 -21.99 16.90 -3.81
N PRO A 702 -21.04 17.82 -3.59
CA PRO A 702 -20.20 18.31 -4.68
C PRO A 702 -19.34 17.19 -5.29
N VAL A 703 -18.90 17.41 -6.53
CA VAL A 703 -18.04 16.45 -7.23
C VAL A 703 -16.75 16.20 -6.47
N ALA A 704 -16.52 14.94 -6.12
CA ALA A 704 -15.34 14.54 -5.35
C ALA A 704 -14.03 14.88 -6.09
N PRO A 705 -13.10 15.62 -5.44
CA PRO A 705 -11.79 15.89 -6.00
C PRO A 705 -10.90 14.64 -5.94
N PRO A 706 -9.99 14.43 -6.90
CA PRO A 706 -9.00 13.36 -6.82
C PRO A 706 -8.00 13.59 -5.67
N ALA A 707 -7.54 12.50 -5.04
CA ALA A 707 -6.48 12.56 -4.05
C ALA A 707 -5.09 12.50 -4.73
N TYR A 708 -4.40 13.65 -4.79
CA TYR A 708 -3.05 13.74 -5.31
C TYR A 708 -2.01 13.35 -4.25
N THR A 709 -1.03 12.55 -4.63
CA THR A 709 0.02 12.05 -3.73
C THR A 709 1.41 12.24 -4.32
N ALA A 710 2.34 12.70 -3.48
CA ALA A 710 3.78 12.60 -3.71
C ALA A 710 4.35 11.53 -2.77
N PHE A 711 4.83 10.43 -3.34
CA PHE A 711 5.32 9.28 -2.58
C PHE A 711 6.76 9.45 -2.13
N MET A 712 7.58 10.25 -2.82
CA MET A 712 9.02 10.42 -2.56
C MET A 712 9.33 11.75 -1.89
N ASN A 713 10.34 11.75 -1.00
CA ASN A 713 10.87 12.98 -0.39
C ASN A 713 11.55 13.91 -1.40
N LEU A 714 11.89 13.38 -2.58
CA LEU A 714 12.58 14.08 -3.66
C LEU A 714 11.77 13.89 -4.95
N SER A 715 11.25 14.98 -5.52
CA SER A 715 10.37 14.96 -6.70
C SER A 715 10.90 14.12 -7.86
N TRP A 716 12.16 14.34 -8.25
CA TRP A 716 12.82 13.62 -9.34
C TRP A 716 13.03 12.10 -9.12
N LEU A 717 12.71 11.55 -7.93
CA LEU A 717 12.67 10.11 -7.71
C LEU A 717 11.36 9.46 -8.15
N GLU A 718 10.25 10.21 -8.21
CA GLU A 718 8.91 9.69 -8.53
C GLU A 718 8.92 8.92 -9.87
N GLU A 719 9.53 9.51 -10.89
CA GLU A 719 9.62 8.95 -12.25
C GLU A 719 10.77 7.93 -12.45
N ARG A 720 11.54 7.57 -11.41
CA ARG A 720 12.81 6.83 -11.60
C ARG A 720 12.96 5.60 -10.72
N ILE A 721 12.28 5.60 -9.57
CA ILE A 721 12.37 4.51 -8.60
C ILE A 721 11.38 3.39 -8.97
N LYS A 722 11.72 2.14 -8.64
CA LYS A 722 10.82 0.97 -8.79
C LYS A 722 10.11 0.85 -10.14
N GLU A 723 10.84 1.02 -11.24
CA GLU A 723 10.27 0.94 -12.60
C GLU A 723 9.11 1.94 -12.82
N GLU A 724 9.28 3.19 -12.36
CA GLU A 724 8.33 4.30 -12.54
C GLU A 724 7.02 4.13 -11.75
N LYS A 725 7.03 3.30 -10.69
CA LYS A 725 5.86 2.99 -9.85
C LYS A 725 5.09 4.22 -9.35
N TYR A 726 5.77 5.32 -9.04
CA TYR A 726 5.18 6.49 -8.40
C TYR A 726 5.02 7.69 -9.34
N LYS A 727 5.18 7.46 -10.65
CA LYS A 727 5.10 8.52 -11.66
C LYS A 727 3.75 9.25 -11.65
N GLU A 728 2.65 8.51 -11.54
CA GLU A 728 1.31 9.10 -11.55
C GLU A 728 0.85 9.44 -10.13
N ALA A 729 0.56 10.71 -9.86
CA ALA A 729 0.19 11.20 -8.53
C ALA A 729 -1.23 10.80 -8.09
N THR A 730 -2.11 10.47 -9.04
CA THR A 730 -3.54 10.15 -8.79
C THR A 730 -4.08 9.15 -9.80
N GLU A 731 -5.19 8.49 -9.45
CA GLU A 731 -5.96 7.58 -10.32
C GLU A 731 -7.46 7.91 -10.24
N PRO A 732 -8.26 7.60 -11.28
CA PRO A 732 -9.71 7.71 -11.22
C PRO A 732 -10.29 6.82 -10.12
N VAL A 733 -11.02 7.44 -9.19
CA VAL A 733 -11.78 6.75 -8.14
C VAL A 733 -13.22 7.23 -8.23
N PHE A 734 -14.14 6.27 -8.35
CA PHE A 734 -15.56 6.56 -8.44
C PHE A 734 -16.12 6.91 -7.06
N GLN A 735 -16.89 8.00 -7.00
CA GLN A 735 -17.78 8.36 -5.90
C GLN A 735 -19.21 7.95 -6.26
N THR A 736 -19.92 7.25 -5.36
CA THR A 736 -21.34 6.99 -5.53
C THR A 736 -22.16 8.18 -5.00
N TYR A 737 -23.07 8.70 -5.81
CA TYR A 737 -23.99 9.78 -5.45
C TYR A 737 -25.38 9.18 -5.28
N VAL A 738 -25.98 9.35 -4.11
CA VAL A 738 -27.32 8.86 -3.79
C VAL A 738 -28.25 10.05 -3.67
N LEU A 739 -29.15 10.22 -4.64
CA LEU A 739 -30.07 11.35 -4.71
C LEU A 739 -31.49 10.86 -4.40
N PRO A 740 -32.09 11.28 -3.26
CA PRO A 740 -33.47 10.97 -2.95
C PRO A 740 -34.41 11.53 -4.02
N ILE A 741 -35.26 10.71 -4.63
CA ILE A 741 -36.15 11.16 -5.71
C ILE A 741 -37.15 12.20 -5.19
N ASP A 742 -37.52 12.13 -3.91
CA ASP A 742 -38.44 13.10 -3.28
C ASP A 742 -37.88 14.53 -3.25
N GLU A 743 -36.56 14.71 -3.29
CA GLU A 743 -35.92 16.04 -3.33
C GLU A 743 -36.06 16.72 -4.70
N PHE A 744 -36.39 15.97 -5.75
CA PHE A 744 -36.70 16.53 -7.07
C PHE A 744 -38.14 17.07 -7.14
N GLY A 745 -39.01 16.74 -6.17
CA GLY A 745 -40.41 17.15 -6.16
C GLY A 745 -40.62 18.63 -5.80
N THR A 746 -41.74 19.20 -6.23
CA THR A 746 -42.24 20.48 -5.68
C THR A 746 -43.13 20.20 -4.47
N GLU A 747 -43.15 21.09 -3.46
CA GLU A 747 -43.94 20.90 -2.22
C GLU A 747 -45.35 20.33 -2.50
N GLY A 748 -45.56 19.06 -2.13
CA GLY A 748 -46.84 18.37 -2.24
C GLY A 748 -47.07 17.47 -3.47
N LYS A 749 -46.08 17.26 -4.36
CA LYS A 749 -46.14 16.27 -5.47
C LYS A 749 -44.80 15.52 -5.63
N PRO A 750 -44.59 14.42 -4.89
CA PRO A 750 -43.41 13.57 -5.09
C PRO A 750 -43.48 12.87 -6.45
N ILE A 751 -42.34 12.72 -7.11
CA ILE A 751 -42.21 11.92 -8.33
C ILE A 751 -41.87 10.49 -7.93
N LEU A 752 -42.53 9.51 -8.53
CA LEU A 752 -42.17 8.11 -8.31
C LEU A 752 -41.12 7.65 -9.32
N ALA A 753 -40.23 6.74 -8.93
CA ALA A 753 -39.18 6.21 -9.82
C ALA A 753 -39.74 5.66 -11.14
N GLN A 754 -40.90 5.01 -11.09
CA GLN A 754 -41.62 4.46 -12.25
C GLN A 754 -42.18 5.52 -13.21
N GLU A 755 -42.35 6.76 -12.76
CA GLU A 755 -42.84 7.85 -13.59
C GLU A 755 -41.70 8.49 -14.40
N ILE A 756 -40.45 8.19 -14.07
CA ILE A 756 -39.27 8.73 -14.75
C ILE A 756 -39.11 8.04 -16.11
N SER A 757 -39.11 8.87 -17.16
CA SER A 757 -38.89 8.47 -18.55
C SER A 757 -37.51 8.83 -19.07
N ARG A 758 -36.86 9.82 -18.44
CA ARG A 758 -35.58 10.37 -18.89
C ARG A 758 -34.80 10.94 -17.70
N ILE A 759 -33.48 10.74 -17.74
CA ILE A 759 -32.53 11.35 -16.80
C ILE A 759 -31.50 12.12 -17.63
N THR A 760 -31.27 13.38 -17.30
CA THR A 760 -30.30 14.23 -17.99
C THR A 760 -29.26 14.75 -17.01
N PHE A 761 -28.00 14.45 -17.27
CA PHE A 761 -26.86 15.06 -16.60
C PHE A 761 -26.45 16.29 -17.41
N ARG A 762 -26.56 17.48 -16.83
CA ARG A 762 -26.17 18.74 -17.46
C ARG A 762 -24.94 19.30 -16.77
N PHE A 763 -23.88 19.49 -17.53
CA PHE A 763 -22.59 19.98 -17.04
C PHE A 763 -22.53 21.49 -17.24
N VAL A 764 -22.54 22.25 -16.15
CA VAL A 764 -22.63 23.72 -16.17
C VAL A 764 -21.31 24.44 -15.92
N SER A 765 -20.24 23.70 -15.57
CA SER A 765 -18.89 24.27 -15.54
C SER A 765 -18.38 24.59 -16.95
N GLU A 766 -17.46 25.54 -17.05
CA GLU A 766 -16.86 25.99 -18.33
C GLU A 766 -16.20 24.84 -19.12
N SER A 767 -15.50 23.96 -18.42
CA SER A 767 -14.93 22.73 -18.97
C SER A 767 -14.89 21.66 -17.90
N GLY A 768 -14.64 20.43 -18.33
CA GLY A 768 -14.48 19.29 -17.42
C GLY A 768 -14.41 17.98 -18.18
N LYS A 769 -13.94 16.96 -17.46
CA LYS A 769 -13.88 15.57 -17.92
C LYS A 769 -14.25 14.69 -16.74
N VAL A 770 -15.28 13.87 -16.93
CA VAL A 770 -15.73 12.90 -15.92
C VAL A 770 -15.96 11.55 -16.56
N MET A 771 -15.99 10.52 -15.73
CA MET A 771 -16.44 9.18 -16.09
C MET A 771 -17.66 8.80 -15.26
N LEU A 772 -18.78 8.46 -15.91
CA LEU A 772 -20.00 7.97 -15.24
C LEU A 772 -20.16 6.46 -15.41
N ASP A 773 -20.65 5.79 -14.36
CA ASP A 773 -21.02 4.37 -14.39
C ASP A 773 -22.06 4.05 -13.30
N ASP A 774 -22.51 2.79 -13.22
CA ASP A 774 -23.44 2.29 -12.20
C ASP A 774 -24.70 3.16 -12.03
N ILE A 775 -25.32 3.58 -13.15
CA ILE A 775 -26.51 4.45 -13.13
C ILE A 775 -27.76 3.59 -12.94
N GLY A 776 -28.58 3.88 -11.94
CA GLY A 776 -29.73 3.07 -11.58
C GLY A 776 -30.57 3.62 -10.44
N PHE A 777 -31.49 2.79 -9.94
CA PHE A 777 -32.29 3.10 -8.76
C PHE A 777 -31.92 2.20 -7.58
N MET A 778 -31.99 2.74 -6.36
CA MET A 778 -31.85 1.97 -5.12
C MET A 778 -32.88 2.39 -4.06
N PRO A 779 -33.32 1.46 -3.19
CA PRO A 779 -34.06 1.79 -1.98
C PRO A 779 -33.20 2.51 -0.92
#